data_AF-A0A553CJ22-F1
#
_entry.id   AF-A0A553CJ22-F1
#
_cell.length_a   1.000
_cell.length_b   1.000
_cell.length_c   1.000
_cell.angle_alpha   90.00
_cell.angle_beta   90.00
_cell.angle_gamma   90.00
#
_symmetry.space_group_name_H-M   'P 1'
#
loop_
_entity.id
_entity.type
_entity.pdbx_description
1 polymer ?
#
loop_
_entity_poly.entity_id
_entity_poly.type
_entity_poly.pdbx_seq_one_letter_code
_entity_poly.pdbx_strand_id
1 'polypeptide(L)'
;MKHLKKSITISILYLAMVYMQTAYSQVIENYEGTPINMTILNGGSTDLSTLTVISNPYKTGINTSNKVCYLLRDKDGIPEVGFWATKTIDFTTNKYIHVKVYKTRITTVKFKVEDRMGGILEMTSSNPQTKVNQWEDLVFDFSSLTGNYTKISLMPDFIDPVGLSADINIYFDDIILNNNPNPITFIDELFQNSYMLYKNIRKSNGVYLDALALNGAGAKPAAIAANGIGLMSLCIADAMYVKTGDAINWEATANQVIATTQTFIDFKNNGKINGAGMFPRYFRWDNGSQEGSWPYEYSTIDNAIFAMGLQMCKNYFSNNATIVSNVNILLGAMDYTKAIYPTQIAMILDQSGNNGSAFTNPFNEYMLVAWLAKNTNSSNSGSAKSQLFWNTYFANPTTAPIARPNYAGYVTLSDGGYLSCFIPQFCYYFVNMFKNDSNYMSYFNNWLNADKLYATNNGTPNSFEWGLGAGEIPGGGYSADKINDNPNKIVSPHIISGFSPIYSNTKSNLLSLYNNGNGASIYSLPSNSAKKVLWRYKRNDTVARASYIQAIDYCTMLFGLASLPENLGDNWFSKYNWPLDLQALSVDDFSNKSDNILVYPNPFDDKIIISFKEKTIAEIHIFDVLGKQILATKIINFTETIDLPKQLQSGLYILELKINNETFRIKIVKK
;
A
#
# COMPACT_ATOMS: atom_id res chain seq x y z
N MET A 1 -46.80 -48.19 1.28
CA MET A 1 -46.85 -47.03 0.36
C MET A 1 -46.27 -45.84 1.12
N LYS A 2 -45.00 -45.47 0.93
CA LYS A 2 -44.43 -44.75 -0.22
C LYS A 2 -45.08 -43.37 -0.45
N HIS A 3 -44.23 -42.34 -0.33
CA HIS A 3 -44.37 -40.96 -0.80
C HIS A 3 -45.20 -39.98 0.05
N LEU A 4 -44.49 -39.19 0.88
CA LEU A 4 -44.56 -37.72 0.78
C LEU A 4 -43.28 -37.07 1.35
N LYS A 5 -42.16 -37.28 0.65
CA LYS A 5 -40.99 -36.37 0.69
C LYS A 5 -41.08 -35.48 -0.54
N LYS A 6 -41.38 -34.20 -0.38
CA LYS A 6 -40.80 -33.08 -1.15
C LYS A 6 -41.39 -31.74 -0.71
N SER A 7 -40.48 -30.79 -0.49
CA SER A 7 -40.67 -29.34 -0.55
C SER A 7 -41.35 -28.67 0.64
N ILE A 8 -40.53 -28.11 1.54
CA ILE A 8 -40.50 -26.67 1.86
C ILE A 8 -39.07 -26.39 2.34
N THR A 9 -38.31 -25.71 1.50
CA THR A 9 -36.93 -25.27 1.72
C THR A 9 -36.96 -23.75 1.84
N ILE A 10 -36.12 -23.22 2.74
CA ILE A 10 -35.52 -21.88 2.71
C ILE A 10 -36.49 -20.70 2.89
N SER A 11 -36.46 -20.11 4.08
CA SER A 11 -36.48 -18.66 4.33
C SER A 11 -36.20 -18.43 5.82
N ILE A 12 -35.50 -17.33 6.16
CA ILE A 12 -35.05 -16.93 7.51
C ILE A 12 -33.62 -17.37 7.86
N LEU A 13 -32.66 -16.95 7.02
CA LEU A 13 -31.27 -16.65 7.45
C LEU A 13 -30.61 -15.74 6.39
N TYR A 14 -31.20 -14.57 6.19
CA TYR A 14 -30.64 -13.48 5.39
C TYR A 14 -31.03 -12.16 6.07
N LEU A 15 -30.21 -11.70 7.01
CA LEU A 15 -30.10 -10.35 7.59
C LEU A 15 -29.07 -10.52 8.71
N ALA A 16 -27.80 -10.11 8.64
CA ALA A 16 -27.23 -8.93 8.02
C ALA A 16 -25.84 -9.25 7.43
N MET A 17 -25.78 -9.47 6.12
CA MET A 17 -24.65 -8.96 5.35
C MET A 17 -25.06 -7.56 4.96
N VAL A 18 -24.54 -6.54 5.65
CA VAL A 18 -24.51 -5.20 5.07
C VAL A 18 -23.63 -5.33 3.83
N TYR A 19 -24.25 -5.54 2.68
CA TYR A 19 -23.64 -5.16 1.42
C TYR A 19 -23.38 -3.66 1.56
N MET A 20 -22.18 -3.26 1.97
CA MET A 20 -21.66 -1.99 1.53
C MET A 20 -21.62 -2.11 0.01
N GLN A 21 -22.65 -1.58 -0.65
CA GLN A 21 -22.62 -1.32 -2.08
C GLN A 21 -21.49 -0.30 -2.25
N THR A 22 -20.29 -0.80 -2.49
CA THR A 22 -19.15 0.04 -2.82
C THR A 22 -19.47 0.64 -4.17
N ALA A 23 -19.64 1.97 -4.21
CA ALA A 23 -19.90 2.62 -5.47
C ALA A 23 -18.66 2.54 -6.35
N TYR A 24 -18.88 2.10 -7.58
CA TYR A 24 -17.88 2.12 -8.60
C TYR A 24 -17.75 3.55 -9.12
N SER A 25 -16.53 4.06 -9.23
CA SER A 25 -16.25 5.28 -10.00
C SER A 25 -16.76 5.12 -11.44
N GLN A 26 -17.41 6.15 -11.95
CA GLN A 26 -17.99 6.17 -13.30
C GLN A 26 -17.06 6.95 -14.23
N VAL A 27 -16.50 6.27 -15.25
CA VAL A 27 -15.85 6.96 -16.38
C VAL A 27 -16.96 7.60 -17.21
N ILE A 28 -17.04 8.93 -17.17
CA ILE A 28 -18.01 9.68 -17.96
C ILE A 28 -17.51 9.70 -19.41
N GLU A 29 -16.24 10.04 -19.61
CA GLU A 29 -15.57 10.11 -20.90
C GLU A 29 -14.03 10.07 -20.75
N ASN A 30 -13.35 9.33 -21.63
CA ASN A 30 -11.88 9.24 -21.72
C ASN A 30 -11.35 9.16 -23.17
N TYR A 31 -12.23 9.28 -24.17
CA TYR A 31 -11.96 9.35 -25.61
C TYR A 31 -11.24 8.15 -26.26
N GLU A 32 -10.90 7.10 -25.50
CA GLU A 32 -10.25 5.90 -26.00
C GLU A 32 -11.22 4.97 -26.75
N GLY A 33 -12.51 5.06 -26.45
CA GLY A 33 -13.60 4.33 -27.11
C GLY A 33 -14.33 5.15 -28.18
N THR A 34 -15.61 4.83 -28.40
CA THR A 34 -16.53 5.71 -29.13
C THR A 34 -16.85 6.92 -28.25
N PRO A 35 -16.48 8.15 -28.64
CA PRO A 35 -16.75 9.33 -27.83
C PRO A 35 -18.24 9.57 -27.63
N ILE A 36 -18.61 10.19 -26.51
CA ILE A 36 -19.93 10.75 -26.29
C ILE A 36 -20.20 11.81 -27.37
N ASN A 37 -21.48 11.94 -27.77
CA ASN A 37 -21.89 12.99 -28.68
C ASN A 37 -21.84 14.34 -27.95
N MET A 38 -20.73 15.06 -28.14
CA MET A 38 -20.51 16.40 -27.61
C MET A 38 -21.03 17.45 -28.58
N THR A 39 -21.85 18.37 -28.09
CA THR A 39 -22.30 19.55 -28.84
C THR A 39 -21.58 20.78 -28.32
N ILE A 40 -20.98 21.55 -29.22
CA ILE A 40 -20.25 22.76 -28.85
C ILE A 40 -21.19 23.82 -28.26
N LEU A 41 -20.74 24.52 -27.24
CA LEU A 41 -21.34 25.76 -26.74
C LEU A 41 -20.61 26.92 -27.44
N ASN A 42 -21.26 27.65 -28.35
CA ASN A 42 -20.65 28.78 -29.07
C ASN A 42 -21.64 29.93 -29.31
N GLY A 43 -21.11 31.12 -29.61
CA GLY A 43 -21.85 32.36 -29.83
C GLY A 43 -22.56 32.53 -31.17
N GLY A 44 -22.89 31.44 -31.88
CA GLY A 44 -23.47 31.51 -33.22
C GLY A 44 -22.42 31.73 -34.32
N SER A 45 -22.77 32.44 -35.41
CA SER A 45 -21.99 32.43 -36.67
C SER A 45 -20.65 33.16 -36.63
N THR A 46 -20.41 34.01 -35.63
CA THR A 46 -19.15 34.76 -35.47
C THR A 46 -18.17 34.07 -34.52
N ASP A 47 -18.59 33.03 -33.81
CA ASP A 47 -17.74 32.23 -32.93
C ASP A 47 -17.28 30.99 -33.69
N LEU A 48 -16.04 31.04 -34.17
CA LEU A 48 -15.38 29.99 -34.96
C LEU A 48 -14.76 28.90 -34.09
N SER A 49 -15.11 28.83 -32.81
CA SER A 49 -14.63 27.75 -31.95
C SER A 49 -15.05 26.40 -32.49
N THR A 50 -14.17 25.40 -32.38
CA THR A 50 -14.43 24.03 -32.83
C THR A 50 -14.05 23.02 -31.78
N LEU A 51 -14.77 21.89 -31.77
CA LEU A 51 -14.58 20.80 -30.83
C LEU A 51 -14.35 19.49 -31.58
N THR A 52 -13.23 18.84 -31.33
CA THR A 52 -12.87 17.57 -31.99
C THR A 52 -12.17 16.63 -31.02
N VAL A 53 -12.16 15.32 -31.32
CA VAL A 53 -11.31 14.35 -30.62
C VAL A 53 -10.11 14.06 -31.50
N ILE A 54 -8.91 14.28 -30.98
CA ILE A 54 -7.65 14.12 -31.72
C ILE A 54 -6.69 13.20 -30.97
N SER A 55 -5.61 12.78 -31.63
CA SER A 55 -4.47 12.16 -30.95
C SER A 55 -3.88 13.13 -29.94
N ASN A 56 -3.64 12.68 -28.71
CA ASN A 56 -3.08 13.50 -27.63
C ASN A 56 -1.70 14.06 -28.03
N PRO A 57 -1.57 15.38 -28.26
CA PRO A 57 -0.29 15.98 -28.66
C PRO A 57 0.70 16.08 -27.48
N TYR A 58 0.21 15.95 -26.24
CA TYR A 58 0.99 16.15 -25.01
C TYR A 58 0.83 14.97 -24.06
N LYS A 59 1.40 13.80 -24.38
CA LYS A 59 1.38 12.60 -23.51
C LYS A 59 2.35 12.70 -22.32
N THR A 60 2.17 13.72 -21.48
CA THR A 60 3.08 14.12 -20.40
C THR A 60 2.36 14.23 -19.06
N GLY A 61 3.11 14.29 -17.96
CA GLY A 61 2.52 14.53 -16.65
C GLY A 61 1.54 13.43 -16.25
N ILE A 62 0.35 13.87 -15.81
CA ILE A 62 -0.78 13.03 -15.39
C ILE A 62 -1.69 12.61 -16.55
N ASN A 63 -1.42 13.00 -17.81
CA ASN A 63 -2.24 12.56 -18.93
C ASN A 63 -1.36 11.98 -20.04
N THR A 64 -1.42 10.67 -20.16
CA THR A 64 -0.69 9.88 -21.15
C THR A 64 -1.62 9.12 -22.10
N SER A 65 -2.91 9.48 -22.13
CA SER A 65 -3.93 8.91 -23.01
C SER A 65 -3.53 9.00 -24.49
N ASN A 66 -4.14 8.16 -25.34
CA ASN A 66 -3.89 8.24 -26.78
C ASN A 66 -4.70 9.33 -27.45
N LYS A 67 -5.89 9.62 -26.94
CA LYS A 67 -6.81 10.62 -27.50
C LYS A 67 -7.27 11.60 -26.43
N VAL A 68 -7.55 12.82 -26.86
CA VAL A 68 -8.08 13.90 -26.00
C VAL A 68 -9.13 14.68 -26.79
N CYS A 69 -10.00 15.39 -26.09
CA CYS A 69 -10.78 16.43 -26.74
C CYS A 69 -9.93 17.69 -26.93
N TYR A 70 -9.98 18.24 -28.13
CA TYR A 70 -9.38 19.50 -28.54
C TYR A 70 -10.47 20.52 -28.83
N LEU A 71 -10.38 21.64 -28.11
CA LEU A 71 -11.17 22.84 -28.33
C LEU A 71 -10.23 23.91 -28.93
N LEU A 72 -10.49 24.29 -30.17
CA LEU A 72 -10.03 25.58 -30.69
C LEU A 72 -10.98 26.62 -30.12
N ARG A 73 -10.47 27.51 -29.27
CA ARG A 73 -11.24 28.62 -28.71
C ARG A 73 -10.95 29.89 -29.49
N ASP A 74 -11.97 30.38 -30.17
CA ASP A 74 -11.95 31.66 -30.87
C ASP A 74 -11.83 32.81 -29.86
N LYS A 75 -10.96 33.78 -30.17
CA LYS A 75 -10.82 35.01 -29.38
C LYS A 75 -12.12 35.82 -29.31
N ASP A 76 -12.97 35.73 -30.32
CA ASP A 76 -14.25 36.44 -30.44
C ASP A 76 -15.44 35.59 -29.94
N GLY A 77 -15.17 34.42 -29.36
CA GLY A 77 -16.19 33.52 -28.83
C GLY A 77 -16.84 34.01 -27.53
N ILE A 78 -17.77 33.21 -27.01
CA ILE A 78 -18.49 33.51 -25.76
C ILE A 78 -17.70 33.08 -24.50
N PRO A 79 -17.98 33.66 -23.32
CA PRO A 79 -17.40 33.22 -22.04
C PRO A 79 -17.61 31.73 -21.74
N GLU A 80 -18.76 31.17 -22.11
CA GLU A 80 -19.20 29.79 -21.83
C GLU A 80 -18.70 28.75 -22.84
N VAL A 81 -17.75 29.10 -23.72
CA VAL A 81 -17.34 28.16 -24.78
C VAL A 81 -16.88 26.84 -24.17
N GLY A 82 -17.26 25.74 -24.82
CA GLY A 82 -17.04 24.41 -24.30
C GLY A 82 -17.97 23.41 -24.97
N PHE A 83 -18.48 22.45 -24.21
CA PHE A 83 -19.45 21.49 -24.74
C PHE A 83 -20.56 21.18 -23.74
N TRP A 84 -21.67 20.68 -24.28
CA TRP A 84 -22.66 19.91 -23.53
C TRP A 84 -22.89 18.55 -24.17
N ALA A 85 -23.29 17.56 -23.35
CA ALA A 85 -23.61 16.22 -23.82
C ALA A 85 -24.75 15.61 -23.00
N THR A 86 -25.61 14.82 -23.66
CA THR A 86 -26.59 13.98 -22.99
C THR A 86 -25.90 12.71 -22.50
N LYS A 87 -25.58 12.66 -21.21
CA LYS A 87 -24.90 11.54 -20.54
C LYS A 87 -25.50 11.40 -19.14
N THR A 88 -25.99 10.20 -18.83
CA THR A 88 -26.51 9.92 -17.48
C THR A 88 -25.35 9.68 -16.52
N ILE A 89 -25.34 10.41 -15.41
CA ILE A 89 -24.39 10.27 -14.30
C ILE A 89 -25.17 10.18 -12.98
N ASP A 90 -24.65 9.43 -12.01
CA ASP A 90 -25.33 9.17 -10.73
C ASP A 90 -24.51 9.69 -9.54
N PHE A 91 -25.05 10.71 -8.87
CA PHE A 91 -24.45 11.29 -7.67
C PHE A 91 -24.92 10.64 -6.38
N THR A 92 -25.65 9.52 -6.40
CA THR A 92 -26.11 8.86 -5.17
C THR A 92 -24.95 8.55 -4.23
N THR A 93 -23.83 8.08 -4.76
CA THR A 93 -22.66 7.72 -3.96
C THR A 93 -21.39 8.50 -4.32
N ASN A 94 -21.06 8.65 -5.60
CA ASN A 94 -19.90 9.42 -6.04
C ASN A 94 -20.25 10.91 -6.04
N LYS A 95 -19.38 11.76 -5.49
CA LYS A 95 -19.69 13.17 -5.25
C LYS A 95 -18.80 14.16 -6.01
N TYR A 96 -17.71 13.69 -6.62
CA TYR A 96 -16.68 14.55 -7.20
C TYR A 96 -16.48 14.20 -8.67
N ILE A 97 -16.56 15.23 -9.53
CA ILE A 97 -16.16 15.11 -10.93
C ILE A 97 -14.71 15.59 -11.06
N HIS A 98 -13.89 14.78 -11.70
CA HIS A 98 -12.53 15.10 -12.10
C HIS A 98 -12.48 15.38 -13.60
N VAL A 99 -11.68 16.36 -14.00
CA VAL A 99 -11.39 16.67 -15.40
C VAL A 99 -9.92 17.05 -15.52
N LYS A 100 -9.17 16.33 -16.35
CA LYS A 100 -7.80 16.73 -16.72
C LYS A 100 -7.88 17.80 -17.79
N VAL A 101 -7.22 18.93 -17.58
CA VAL A 101 -7.16 20.06 -18.53
C VAL A 101 -5.72 20.44 -18.87
N TYR A 102 -5.50 20.87 -20.11
CA TYR A 102 -4.25 21.44 -20.59
C TYR A 102 -4.58 22.69 -21.41
N LYS A 103 -4.07 23.86 -20.98
CA LYS A 103 -4.28 25.13 -21.70
C LYS A 103 -3.16 26.14 -21.45
N THR A 104 -3.18 27.21 -22.25
CA THR A 104 -2.12 28.23 -22.33
C THR A 104 -2.31 29.41 -21.35
N ARG A 105 -3.44 29.47 -20.63
CA ARG A 105 -3.73 30.53 -19.64
C ARG A 105 -4.43 30.00 -18.40
N ILE A 106 -4.33 30.72 -17.30
CA ILE A 106 -5.05 30.43 -16.05
C ILE A 106 -6.41 31.14 -16.08
N THR A 107 -7.47 30.37 -16.03
CA THR A 107 -8.87 30.86 -15.98
C THR A 107 -9.74 29.85 -15.28
N THR A 108 -10.89 30.31 -14.79
CA THR A 108 -11.89 29.45 -14.16
C THR A 108 -12.35 28.37 -15.13
N VAL A 109 -12.43 27.14 -14.64
CA VAL A 109 -13.14 26.06 -15.32
C VAL A 109 -14.45 25.83 -14.60
N LYS A 110 -15.52 25.66 -15.37
CA LYS A 110 -16.84 25.32 -14.83
C LYS A 110 -17.33 23.99 -15.35
N PHE A 111 -17.97 23.25 -14.47
CA PHE A 111 -18.71 22.05 -14.81
C PHE A 111 -20.16 22.23 -14.40
N LYS A 112 -21.08 21.83 -15.28
CA LYS A 112 -22.51 21.96 -15.06
C LYS A 112 -23.20 20.62 -15.24
N VAL A 113 -24.16 20.33 -14.39
CA VAL A 113 -25.04 19.15 -14.47
C VAL A 113 -26.50 19.58 -14.43
N GLU A 114 -27.33 18.88 -15.20
CA GLU A 114 -28.77 19.13 -15.27
C GLU A 114 -29.56 17.84 -15.07
N ASP A 115 -30.57 17.89 -14.19
CA ASP A 115 -31.52 16.79 -14.03
C ASP A 115 -32.64 16.83 -15.09
N ARG A 116 -33.57 15.87 -15.03
CA ARG A 116 -34.72 15.81 -15.95
C ARG A 116 -35.83 16.81 -15.64
N MET A 117 -35.80 17.46 -14.48
CA MET A 117 -36.81 18.39 -13.98
C MET A 117 -36.39 19.86 -14.12
N GLY A 118 -35.19 20.14 -14.64
CA GLY A 118 -34.66 21.50 -14.83
C GLY A 118 -33.81 22.03 -13.67
N GLY A 119 -33.46 21.18 -12.69
CA GLY A 119 -32.47 21.48 -11.67
C GLY A 119 -31.09 21.65 -12.31
N ILE A 120 -30.60 22.88 -12.33
CA ILE A 120 -29.28 23.26 -12.85
C ILE A 120 -28.34 23.47 -11.67
N LEU A 121 -27.21 22.76 -11.65
CA LEU A 121 -26.09 23.11 -10.79
C LEU A 121 -24.83 23.30 -11.63
N GLU A 122 -24.26 24.50 -11.55
CA GLU A 122 -23.00 24.88 -12.16
C GLU A 122 -21.99 25.14 -11.05
N MET A 123 -20.84 24.50 -11.14
CA MET A 123 -19.77 24.57 -10.15
C MET A 123 -18.47 25.03 -10.82
N THR A 124 -17.73 25.89 -10.12
CA THR A 124 -16.30 26.11 -10.41
C THR A 124 -15.48 24.97 -9.83
N SER A 125 -14.28 24.74 -10.35
CA SER A 125 -13.36 23.78 -9.74
C SER A 125 -13.04 24.18 -8.28
N SER A 126 -13.00 23.20 -7.39
CA SER A 126 -12.72 23.37 -5.97
C SER A 126 -11.24 23.69 -5.73
N ASN A 127 -10.35 23.13 -6.56
CA ASN A 127 -8.98 23.59 -6.70
C ASN A 127 -8.89 24.60 -7.86
N PRO A 128 -8.26 25.77 -7.65
CA PRO A 128 -7.98 26.67 -8.76
C PRO A 128 -6.93 26.05 -9.68
N GLN A 129 -7.03 26.33 -10.97
CA GLN A 129 -5.95 26.00 -11.89
C GLN A 129 -4.70 26.81 -11.53
N THR A 130 -3.54 26.15 -11.55
CA THR A 130 -2.25 26.75 -11.23
C THR A 130 -1.22 26.59 -12.34
N LYS A 131 -1.49 25.76 -13.35
CA LYS A 131 -0.54 25.41 -14.40
C LYS A 131 -0.96 25.91 -15.77
N VAL A 132 0.03 26.25 -16.59
CA VAL A 132 -0.11 26.50 -18.03
C VAL A 132 0.80 25.56 -18.80
N ASN A 133 0.39 25.15 -20.00
CA ASN A 133 1.13 24.22 -20.86
C ASN A 133 1.52 22.89 -20.18
N GLN A 134 0.72 22.45 -19.22
CA GLN A 134 0.86 21.19 -18.49
C GLN A 134 -0.53 20.67 -18.13
N TRP A 135 -0.65 19.34 -18.02
CA TRP A 135 -1.87 18.73 -17.53
C TRP A 135 -2.08 18.99 -16.04
N GLU A 136 -3.31 19.36 -15.69
CA GLU A 136 -3.77 19.57 -14.32
C GLU A 136 -5.15 18.92 -14.16
N ASP A 137 -5.35 18.21 -13.05
CA ASP A 137 -6.64 17.64 -12.69
C ASP A 137 -7.44 18.67 -11.88
N LEU A 138 -8.66 18.96 -12.33
CA LEU A 138 -9.58 19.88 -11.66
C LEU A 138 -10.77 19.11 -11.11
N VAL A 139 -11.10 19.37 -9.85
CA VAL A 139 -12.16 18.67 -9.10
C VAL A 139 -13.36 19.58 -8.95
N PHE A 140 -14.56 19.06 -9.17
CA PHE A 140 -15.83 19.75 -8.99
C PHE A 140 -16.65 19.04 -7.92
N ASP A 141 -16.99 19.76 -6.85
CA ASP A 141 -17.73 19.24 -5.69
C ASP A 141 -19.24 19.30 -5.95
N PHE A 142 -19.83 18.12 -6.12
CA PHE A 142 -21.27 17.93 -6.23
C PHE A 142 -21.82 17.13 -5.04
N SER A 143 -21.17 17.21 -3.87
CA SER A 143 -21.56 16.50 -2.64
C SER A 143 -22.97 16.82 -2.14
N SER A 144 -23.50 17.98 -2.53
CA SER A 144 -24.89 18.40 -2.27
C SER A 144 -25.93 17.64 -3.11
N LEU A 145 -25.51 16.96 -4.19
CA LEU A 145 -26.39 16.25 -5.11
C LEU A 145 -26.58 14.78 -4.74
N THR A 146 -27.69 14.21 -5.22
CA THR A 146 -27.99 12.78 -5.14
C THR A 146 -28.85 12.37 -6.33
N GLY A 147 -28.78 11.10 -6.74
CA GLY A 147 -29.56 10.57 -7.87
C GLY A 147 -29.00 10.93 -9.25
N ASN A 148 -29.83 10.70 -10.27
CA ASN A 148 -29.43 10.73 -11.67
C ASN A 148 -29.56 12.11 -12.32
N TYR A 149 -28.50 12.54 -13.00
CA TYR A 149 -28.43 13.72 -13.85
C TYR A 149 -28.20 13.29 -15.30
N THR A 150 -28.81 13.96 -16.26
CA THR A 150 -28.86 13.46 -17.66
C THR A 150 -28.10 14.30 -18.67
N LYS A 151 -27.67 15.50 -18.28
CA LYS A 151 -26.86 16.37 -19.12
C LYS A 151 -25.67 16.87 -18.32
N ILE A 152 -24.53 16.93 -19.00
CA ILE A 152 -23.30 17.52 -18.49
C ILE A 152 -22.83 18.62 -19.44
N SER A 153 -22.15 19.61 -18.89
CA SER A 153 -21.43 20.62 -19.68
C SER A 153 -20.09 20.95 -19.02
N LEU A 154 -19.07 21.16 -19.85
CA LEU A 154 -17.74 21.63 -19.44
C LEU A 154 -17.44 22.94 -20.15
N MET A 155 -17.05 23.95 -19.39
CA MET A 155 -16.58 25.24 -19.87
C MET A 155 -15.12 25.41 -19.43
N PRO A 156 -14.14 24.99 -20.26
CA PRO A 156 -12.75 24.87 -19.85
C PRO A 156 -11.99 26.20 -19.77
N ASP A 157 -12.61 27.33 -20.14
CA ASP A 157 -11.99 28.65 -20.12
C ASP A 157 -13.02 29.79 -19.90
N PHE A 158 -13.61 29.82 -18.70
CA PHE A 158 -14.65 30.78 -18.34
C PHE A 158 -14.06 32.10 -17.81
N ILE A 159 -14.27 33.18 -18.55
CA ILE A 159 -14.00 34.57 -18.15
C ILE A 159 -14.91 35.50 -18.96
N ASP A 160 -15.48 36.51 -18.31
CA ASP A 160 -16.37 37.50 -18.94
C ASP A 160 -15.85 38.93 -18.64
N PRO A 161 -15.48 39.72 -19.68
CA PRO A 161 -15.40 39.34 -21.09
C PRO A 161 -14.23 38.36 -21.38
N VAL A 162 -14.27 37.66 -22.52
CA VAL A 162 -13.32 36.58 -22.89
C VAL A 162 -11.84 36.97 -22.82
N GLY A 163 -11.51 38.22 -23.17
CA GLY A 163 -10.18 38.80 -22.95
C GLY A 163 -9.03 38.11 -23.70
N LEU A 164 -9.29 37.49 -24.86
CA LEU A 164 -8.28 36.88 -25.72
C LEU A 164 -7.82 37.85 -26.80
N SER A 165 -6.52 37.89 -27.09
CA SER A 165 -5.94 38.63 -28.21
C SER A 165 -5.75 37.77 -29.47
N ALA A 166 -5.82 36.46 -29.32
CA ALA A 166 -5.67 35.45 -30.37
C ALA A 166 -6.38 34.16 -29.94
N ASP A 167 -6.71 33.31 -30.91
CA ASP A 167 -7.28 31.99 -30.65
C ASP A 167 -6.31 31.14 -29.84
N ILE A 168 -6.85 30.27 -28.99
CA ILE A 168 -6.05 29.39 -28.15
C ILE A 168 -6.50 27.93 -28.25
N ASN A 169 -5.56 27.05 -28.02
CA ASN A 169 -5.78 25.61 -27.97
C ASN A 169 -6.03 25.18 -26.52
N ILE A 170 -7.10 24.45 -26.31
CA ILE A 170 -7.46 23.87 -25.02
C ILE A 170 -7.68 22.37 -25.24
N TYR A 171 -7.13 21.56 -24.33
CA TYR A 171 -7.35 20.12 -24.32
C TYR A 171 -7.92 19.69 -22.99
N PHE A 172 -8.80 18.70 -23.02
CA PHE A 172 -9.33 18.08 -21.81
C PHE A 172 -9.62 16.59 -22.02
N ASP A 173 -9.59 15.84 -20.92
CA ASP A 173 -9.64 14.38 -20.90
C ASP A 173 -10.02 13.83 -19.51
N ASP A 174 -10.22 12.51 -19.43
CA ASP A 174 -10.48 11.75 -18.21
C ASP A 174 -11.56 12.41 -17.33
N ILE A 175 -12.76 12.61 -17.90
CA ILE A 175 -13.92 13.06 -17.15
C ILE A 175 -14.42 11.88 -16.32
N ILE A 176 -14.19 11.93 -15.01
CA ILE A 176 -14.43 10.81 -14.11
C ILE A 176 -15.27 11.29 -12.92
N LEU A 177 -16.32 10.55 -12.60
CA LEU A 177 -17.10 10.74 -11.38
C LEU A 177 -16.68 9.69 -10.34
N ASN A 178 -16.14 10.13 -9.20
CA ASN A 178 -15.71 9.27 -8.11
C ASN A 178 -16.02 9.93 -6.74
N ASN A 179 -15.47 9.40 -5.66
CA ASN A 179 -15.64 9.95 -4.32
C ASN A 179 -14.35 10.55 -3.71
N ASN A 180 -13.38 10.93 -4.54
CA ASN A 180 -12.14 11.56 -4.11
C ASN A 180 -12.24 13.09 -4.22
N PRO A 181 -12.13 13.87 -3.14
CA PRO A 181 -12.18 15.32 -3.21
C PRO A 181 -10.87 15.98 -3.70
N ASN A 182 -9.79 15.21 -3.88
CA ASN A 182 -8.46 15.76 -4.14
C ASN A 182 -8.00 15.56 -5.59
N PRO A 183 -7.35 16.56 -6.22
CA PRO A 183 -6.89 16.45 -7.59
C PRO A 183 -5.82 15.35 -7.75
N ILE A 184 -5.90 14.62 -8.86
CA ILE A 184 -4.92 13.57 -9.21
C ILE A 184 -3.59 14.21 -9.56
N THR A 185 -2.54 13.74 -8.90
CA THR A 185 -1.15 14.15 -9.13
C THR A 185 -0.35 13.05 -9.81
N PHE A 186 0.86 13.39 -10.28
CA PHE A 186 1.82 12.41 -10.77
C PHE A 186 2.14 11.33 -9.72
N ILE A 187 2.18 11.71 -8.44
CA ILE A 187 2.49 10.77 -7.35
C ILE A 187 1.36 9.75 -7.19
N ASP A 188 0.11 10.18 -7.35
CA ASP A 188 -1.05 9.29 -7.31
C ASP A 188 -1.00 8.27 -8.46
N GLU A 189 -0.74 8.74 -9.68
CA GLU A 189 -0.61 7.84 -10.84
C GLU A 189 0.59 6.89 -10.70
N LEU A 190 1.73 7.38 -10.21
CA LEU A 190 2.89 6.53 -9.95
C LEU A 190 2.55 5.44 -8.93
N PHE A 191 1.77 5.75 -7.89
CA PHE A 191 1.35 4.79 -6.88
C PHE A 191 0.38 3.75 -7.44
N GLN A 192 -0.62 4.17 -8.21
CA GLN A 192 -1.55 3.28 -8.91
C GLN A 192 -0.82 2.38 -9.91
N ASN A 193 0.10 2.93 -10.69
CA ASN A 193 0.91 2.18 -11.66
C ASN A 193 1.87 1.20 -10.95
N SER A 194 2.37 1.57 -9.78
CA SER A 194 3.17 0.69 -8.93
C SER A 194 2.38 -0.54 -8.47
N TYR A 195 1.11 -0.38 -8.10
CA TYR A 195 0.23 -1.53 -7.82
C TYR A 195 -0.06 -2.35 -9.09
N MET A 196 -0.33 -1.69 -10.21
CA MET A 196 -0.61 -2.39 -11.47
C MET A 196 0.57 -3.26 -11.95
N LEU A 197 1.81 -2.90 -11.63
CA LEU A 197 2.97 -3.77 -11.85
C LEU A 197 2.78 -5.13 -11.18
N TYR A 198 2.34 -5.18 -9.92
CA TYR A 198 2.08 -6.42 -9.19
C TYR A 198 0.87 -7.17 -9.76
N LYS A 199 -0.16 -6.44 -10.20
CA LYS A 199 -1.30 -7.04 -10.90
C LYS A 199 -0.88 -7.75 -12.19
N ASN A 200 0.04 -7.16 -12.96
CA ASN A 200 0.52 -7.70 -14.23
C ASN A 200 1.37 -8.97 -14.10
N ILE A 201 2.04 -9.18 -12.95
CA ILE A 201 2.86 -10.37 -12.69
C ILE A 201 2.11 -11.47 -11.92
N ARG A 202 0.86 -11.21 -11.50
CA ARG A 202 -0.01 -12.19 -10.86
C ARG A 202 -0.62 -13.15 -11.89
N LYS A 203 -0.56 -14.44 -11.62
CA LYS A 203 -1.15 -15.50 -12.45
C LYS A 203 -2.59 -15.79 -12.02
N SER A 204 -3.31 -16.58 -12.82
CA SER A 204 -4.73 -16.88 -12.61
C SER A 204 -5.00 -17.63 -11.31
N ASN A 205 -4.08 -18.49 -10.86
CA ASN A 205 -4.15 -19.16 -9.56
C ASN A 205 -3.67 -18.26 -8.39
N GLY A 206 -3.24 -17.02 -8.67
CA GLY A 206 -2.81 -16.06 -7.68
C GLY A 206 -1.34 -16.11 -7.27
N VAL A 207 -0.53 -16.95 -7.93
CA VAL A 207 0.92 -16.92 -7.77
C VAL A 207 1.53 -15.72 -8.51
N TYR A 208 2.54 -15.10 -7.93
CA TYR A 208 3.27 -13.97 -8.51
C TYR A 208 4.60 -14.43 -9.12
N LEU A 209 4.88 -13.92 -10.32
CA LEU A 209 6.17 -14.08 -10.99
C LEU A 209 7.25 -13.20 -10.33
N ASP A 210 8.52 -13.57 -10.47
CA ASP A 210 9.66 -12.84 -9.90
C ASP A 210 9.76 -11.39 -10.39
N ALA A 211 9.41 -11.16 -11.66
CA ALA A 211 9.57 -9.85 -12.28
C ALA A 211 8.55 -9.57 -13.39
N LEU A 212 8.28 -8.29 -13.60
CA LEU A 212 7.59 -7.81 -14.78
C LEU A 212 8.56 -7.83 -15.95
N ALA A 213 8.25 -8.60 -16.99
CA ALA A 213 9.02 -8.63 -18.22
C ALA A 213 8.72 -7.39 -19.07
N LEU A 214 9.77 -6.74 -19.58
CA LEU A 214 9.70 -5.60 -20.48
C LEU A 214 10.21 -5.99 -21.86
N ASN A 215 9.83 -5.23 -22.90
CA ASN A 215 10.40 -5.33 -24.24
C ASN A 215 10.43 -6.77 -24.82
N GLY A 216 9.46 -7.61 -24.46
CA GLY A 216 9.37 -8.99 -24.95
C GLY A 216 10.35 -9.98 -24.32
N ALA A 217 11.00 -9.65 -23.18
CA ALA A 217 12.03 -10.49 -22.55
C ALA A 217 11.57 -11.89 -22.09
N GLY A 218 10.25 -12.16 -22.08
CA GLY A 218 9.67 -13.41 -21.61
C GLY A 218 9.50 -13.45 -20.09
N ALA A 219 8.65 -14.34 -19.59
CA ALA A 219 8.36 -14.43 -18.16
C ALA A 219 9.53 -15.05 -17.36
N LYS A 220 9.81 -14.50 -16.16
CA LYS A 220 10.62 -15.17 -15.13
C LYS A 220 9.80 -16.26 -14.42
N PRO A 221 10.44 -17.21 -13.70
CA PRO A 221 9.73 -18.12 -12.79
C PRO A 221 8.91 -17.37 -11.72
N ALA A 222 8.06 -18.09 -10.99
CA ALA A 222 7.52 -17.57 -9.73
C ALA A 222 8.63 -17.49 -8.67
N ALA A 223 8.53 -16.51 -7.78
CA ALA A 223 9.45 -16.35 -6.65
C ALA A 223 8.69 -16.21 -5.33
N ILE A 224 9.13 -16.88 -4.27
CA ILE A 224 8.41 -16.86 -2.99
C ILE A 224 8.37 -15.45 -2.37
N ALA A 225 9.46 -14.69 -2.48
CA ALA A 225 9.51 -13.29 -2.05
C ALA A 225 8.47 -12.43 -2.80
N ALA A 226 8.36 -12.60 -4.13
CA ALA A 226 7.38 -11.87 -4.94
C ALA A 226 5.94 -12.18 -4.53
N ASN A 227 5.66 -13.38 -4.03
CA ASN A 227 4.35 -13.75 -3.50
C ASN A 227 4.08 -13.09 -2.13
N GLY A 228 5.11 -12.89 -1.31
CA GLY A 228 5.02 -12.08 -0.09
C GLY A 228 4.67 -10.62 -0.40
N ILE A 229 5.43 -10.00 -1.30
CA ILE A 229 5.15 -8.63 -1.74
C ILE A 229 3.78 -8.53 -2.43
N GLY A 230 3.41 -9.54 -3.23
CA GLY A 230 2.11 -9.64 -3.87
C GLY A 230 0.96 -9.57 -2.87
N LEU A 231 1.00 -10.37 -1.80
CA LEU A 231 0.02 -10.32 -0.70
C LEU A 231 -0.06 -8.94 -0.02
N MET A 232 1.09 -8.30 0.22
CA MET A 232 1.12 -6.94 0.76
C MET A 232 0.51 -5.92 -0.20
N SER A 233 0.79 -6.04 -1.51
CA SER A 233 0.20 -5.19 -2.54
C SER A 233 -1.32 -5.29 -2.58
N LEU A 234 -1.88 -6.48 -2.32
CA LEU A 234 -3.32 -6.69 -2.24
C LEU A 234 -3.92 -5.96 -1.02
N CYS A 235 -3.23 -6.00 0.14
CA CYS A 235 -3.66 -5.24 1.32
C CYS A 235 -3.62 -3.73 1.07
N ILE A 236 -2.58 -3.24 0.39
CA ILE A 236 -2.45 -1.82 0.02
C ILE A 236 -3.59 -1.41 -0.92
N ALA A 237 -3.87 -2.21 -1.95
CA ALA A 237 -4.92 -1.91 -2.91
C ALA A 237 -6.31 -1.88 -2.28
N ASP A 238 -6.63 -2.84 -1.41
CA ASP A 238 -7.90 -2.85 -0.68
C ASP A 238 -8.02 -1.66 0.27
N ALA A 239 -6.94 -1.31 0.98
CA ALA A 239 -6.93 -0.16 1.88
C ALA A 239 -7.13 1.16 1.12
N MET A 240 -6.50 1.31 -0.04
CA MET A 240 -6.70 2.48 -0.91
C MET A 240 -8.08 2.49 -1.54
N TYR A 241 -8.61 1.34 -1.94
CA TYR A 241 -9.99 1.20 -2.41
C TYR A 241 -11.00 1.66 -1.36
N VAL A 242 -10.87 1.17 -0.12
CA VAL A 242 -11.72 1.57 1.01
C VAL A 242 -11.56 3.06 1.33
N LYS A 243 -10.33 3.59 1.29
CA LYS A 243 -10.04 5.00 1.60
C LYS A 243 -10.63 5.96 0.56
N THR A 244 -10.52 5.63 -0.72
CA THR A 244 -10.76 6.57 -1.82
C THR A 244 -12.06 6.33 -2.58
N GLY A 245 -12.59 5.10 -2.56
CA GLY A 245 -13.68 4.68 -3.44
C GLY A 245 -13.30 4.61 -4.93
N ASP A 246 -12.03 4.79 -5.29
CA ASP A 246 -11.57 4.71 -6.67
C ASP A 246 -11.50 3.25 -7.13
N ALA A 247 -12.54 2.81 -7.82
CA ALA A 247 -12.67 1.46 -8.36
C ALA A 247 -12.00 1.29 -9.75
N ILE A 248 -11.46 2.36 -10.33
CA ILE A 248 -10.73 2.31 -11.60
C ILE A 248 -9.30 1.83 -11.34
N ASN A 249 -8.64 2.40 -10.32
CA ASN A 249 -7.23 2.13 -10.06
C ASN A 249 -6.98 1.20 -8.86
N TRP A 250 -7.98 1.02 -7.99
CA TRP A 250 -7.92 0.11 -6.85
C TRP A 250 -9.05 -0.92 -6.90
N GLU A 251 -8.93 -1.99 -6.12
CA GLU A 251 -9.94 -3.05 -6.07
C GLU A 251 -10.04 -3.64 -4.67
N ALA A 252 -11.22 -4.17 -4.31
CA ALA A 252 -11.34 -5.02 -3.14
C ALA A 252 -10.60 -6.35 -3.40
N THR A 253 -9.74 -6.80 -2.49
CA THR A 253 -8.79 -7.89 -2.78
C THR A 253 -8.93 -9.16 -1.93
N ALA A 254 -9.95 -9.23 -1.07
CA ALA A 254 -10.12 -10.39 -0.18
C ALA A 254 -10.16 -11.74 -0.93
N ASN A 255 -10.85 -11.81 -2.09
CA ASN A 255 -10.90 -13.03 -2.90
C ASN A 255 -9.55 -13.40 -3.51
N GLN A 256 -8.76 -12.40 -3.91
CA GLN A 256 -7.42 -12.57 -4.46
C GLN A 256 -6.46 -13.12 -3.40
N VAL A 257 -6.58 -12.65 -2.14
CA VAL A 257 -5.83 -13.19 -1.00
C VAL A 257 -6.23 -14.65 -0.70
N ILE A 258 -7.53 -14.97 -0.72
CA ILE A 258 -8.01 -16.35 -0.54
C ILE A 258 -7.43 -17.26 -1.63
N ALA A 259 -7.51 -16.85 -2.90
CA ALA A 259 -7.00 -17.64 -4.03
C ALA A 259 -5.47 -17.88 -3.93
N THR A 260 -4.70 -16.85 -3.60
CA THR A 260 -3.24 -16.98 -3.44
C THR A 260 -2.91 -17.89 -2.27
N THR A 261 -3.50 -17.66 -1.09
CA THR A 261 -3.21 -18.48 0.10
C THR A 261 -3.66 -19.93 -0.06
N GLN A 262 -4.81 -20.19 -0.70
CA GLN A 262 -5.25 -21.55 -1.00
C GLN A 262 -4.26 -22.27 -1.92
N THR A 263 -3.76 -21.61 -2.97
CA THR A 263 -2.76 -22.21 -3.87
C THR A 263 -1.48 -22.60 -3.12
N PHE A 264 -1.01 -21.80 -2.16
CA PHE A 264 0.14 -22.15 -1.34
C PHE A 264 -0.15 -23.29 -0.34
N ILE A 265 -1.37 -23.41 0.16
CA ILE A 265 -1.80 -24.57 0.95
C ILE A 265 -1.74 -25.83 0.09
N ASP A 266 -2.20 -25.76 -1.16
CA ASP A 266 -2.17 -26.88 -2.09
C ASP A 266 -0.72 -27.27 -2.42
N PHE A 267 0.18 -26.31 -2.66
CA PHE A 267 1.61 -26.56 -2.84
C PHE A 267 2.23 -27.23 -1.61
N LYS A 268 1.94 -26.73 -0.42
CA LYS A 268 2.39 -27.35 0.84
C LYS A 268 1.91 -28.79 0.94
N ASN A 269 0.63 -29.05 0.70
CA ASN A 269 0.04 -30.39 0.81
C ASN A 269 0.58 -31.36 -0.24
N ASN A 270 1.07 -30.84 -1.37
CA ASN A 270 1.79 -31.58 -2.41
C ASN A 270 3.31 -31.68 -2.15
N GLY A 271 3.77 -31.40 -0.93
CA GLY A 271 5.16 -31.57 -0.52
C GLY A 271 6.13 -30.56 -1.13
N LYS A 272 5.67 -29.37 -1.54
CA LYS A 272 6.52 -28.30 -2.09
C LYS A 272 7.16 -27.41 -1.01
N ILE A 273 7.43 -28.00 0.15
CA ILE A 273 8.11 -27.34 1.27
C ILE A 273 9.24 -28.23 1.80
N ASN A 274 10.26 -27.63 2.44
CA ASN A 274 11.26 -28.39 3.19
C ASN A 274 10.76 -28.76 4.60
N GLY A 275 11.59 -29.45 5.38
CA GLY A 275 11.28 -29.82 6.77
C GLY A 275 11.25 -28.65 7.78
N ALA A 276 11.46 -27.41 7.34
CA ALA A 276 11.20 -26.19 8.09
C ALA A 276 9.92 -25.46 7.62
N GLY A 277 9.15 -26.06 6.71
CA GLY A 277 7.93 -25.46 6.15
C GLY A 277 8.15 -24.37 5.11
N MET A 278 9.38 -24.21 4.62
CA MET A 278 9.74 -23.17 3.66
C MET A 278 9.54 -23.65 2.23
N PHE A 279 9.07 -22.76 1.37
CA PHE A 279 8.94 -22.99 -0.07
C PHE A 279 10.26 -22.70 -0.81
N PRO A 280 10.47 -23.31 -1.99
CA PRO A 280 11.60 -22.98 -2.84
C PRO A 280 11.61 -21.51 -3.24
N ARG A 281 12.81 -20.95 -3.41
CA ARG A 281 13.02 -19.56 -3.84
C ARG A 281 12.33 -19.27 -5.16
N TYR A 282 12.60 -20.11 -6.16
CA TYR A 282 11.97 -20.07 -7.47
C TYR A 282 11.24 -21.37 -7.78
N PHE A 283 10.10 -21.28 -8.45
CA PHE A 283 9.26 -22.42 -8.77
C PHE A 283 8.35 -22.15 -9.97
N ARG A 284 7.78 -23.21 -10.52
CA ARG A 284 6.72 -23.13 -11.52
C ARG A 284 5.45 -22.61 -10.88
N TRP A 285 4.86 -21.58 -11.47
CA TRP A 285 3.68 -20.94 -10.91
C TRP A 285 2.45 -21.86 -10.86
N ASP A 286 2.38 -22.88 -11.72
CA ASP A 286 1.22 -23.75 -11.88
C ASP A 286 1.14 -24.89 -10.86
N ASN A 287 2.29 -25.44 -10.43
CA ASN A 287 2.33 -26.64 -9.58
C ASN A 287 3.39 -26.60 -8.46
N GLY A 288 4.17 -25.51 -8.36
CA GLY A 288 5.20 -25.33 -7.34
C GLY A 288 6.45 -26.19 -7.51
N SER A 289 6.63 -26.92 -8.62
CA SER A 289 7.87 -27.68 -8.87
C SER A 289 9.00 -26.80 -9.40
N GLN A 290 10.18 -27.37 -9.63
CA GLN A 290 11.31 -26.65 -10.22
C GLN A 290 10.99 -26.16 -11.63
N GLU A 291 11.36 -24.91 -11.94
CA GLU A 291 11.21 -24.30 -13.27
C GLU A 291 12.56 -24.32 -13.99
N GLY A 292 12.73 -25.23 -14.95
CA GLY A 292 13.96 -25.35 -15.73
C GLY A 292 15.21 -25.53 -14.85
N SER A 293 16.25 -24.74 -15.11
CA SER A 293 17.51 -24.75 -14.37
C SER A 293 17.57 -23.72 -13.24
N TRP A 294 16.46 -23.05 -12.92
CA TRP A 294 16.45 -22.06 -11.84
C TRP A 294 16.71 -22.73 -10.47
N PRO A 295 17.43 -22.05 -9.55
CA PRO A 295 17.70 -22.58 -8.22
C PRO A 295 16.41 -22.96 -7.49
N TYR A 296 16.38 -24.18 -6.97
CA TYR A 296 15.26 -24.72 -6.20
C TYR A 296 15.69 -24.92 -4.73
N GLU A 297 16.14 -23.81 -4.14
CA GLU A 297 16.71 -23.74 -2.79
C GLU A 297 15.72 -23.11 -1.80
N TYR A 298 15.87 -23.38 -0.50
CA TYR A 298 14.99 -22.82 0.54
C TYR A 298 15.64 -21.60 1.19
N SER A 299 15.56 -20.47 0.48
CA SER A 299 16.03 -19.16 0.95
C SER A 299 15.19 -18.69 2.15
N THR A 300 15.83 -18.46 3.29
CA THR A 300 15.15 -18.13 4.54
C THR A 300 14.63 -16.69 4.53
N ILE A 301 15.34 -15.75 3.90
CA ILE A 301 14.88 -14.36 3.76
C ILE A 301 13.69 -14.25 2.81
N ASP A 302 13.71 -14.97 1.68
CA ASP A 302 12.60 -14.91 0.71
C ASP A 302 11.31 -15.50 1.32
N ASN A 303 11.44 -16.56 2.11
CA ASN A 303 10.33 -17.11 2.87
C ASN A 303 9.89 -16.16 4.00
N ALA A 304 10.83 -15.49 4.70
CA ALA A 304 10.48 -14.51 5.72
C ALA A 304 9.63 -13.36 5.13
N ILE A 305 9.97 -12.88 3.94
CA ILE A 305 9.16 -11.88 3.22
C ILE A 305 7.76 -12.42 2.93
N PHE A 306 7.64 -13.69 2.51
CA PHE A 306 6.35 -14.34 2.33
C PHE A 306 5.54 -14.46 3.63
N ALA A 307 6.18 -14.87 4.72
CA ALA A 307 5.55 -14.94 6.04
C ALA A 307 5.08 -13.57 6.53
N MET A 308 5.85 -12.51 6.30
CA MET A 308 5.43 -11.16 6.64
C MET A 308 4.22 -10.70 5.80
N GLY A 309 4.18 -11.02 4.50
CA GLY A 309 3.02 -10.77 3.66
C GLY A 309 1.76 -11.52 4.14
N LEU A 310 1.90 -12.77 4.53
CA LEU A 310 0.84 -13.56 5.16
C LEU A 310 0.34 -12.92 6.47
N GLN A 311 1.27 -12.57 7.37
CA GLN A 311 0.95 -11.95 8.65
C GLN A 311 0.17 -10.64 8.46
N MET A 312 0.58 -9.84 7.48
CA MET A 312 -0.11 -8.61 7.12
C MET A 312 -1.55 -8.88 6.64
N CYS A 313 -1.74 -9.86 5.75
CA CYS A 313 -3.08 -10.27 5.32
C CYS A 313 -3.97 -10.71 6.48
N LYS A 314 -3.44 -11.52 7.41
CA LYS A 314 -4.18 -11.96 8.60
C LYS A 314 -4.62 -10.77 9.46
N ASN A 315 -3.75 -9.79 9.64
CA ASN A 315 -4.05 -8.64 10.49
C ASN A 315 -5.01 -7.66 9.82
N TYR A 316 -4.77 -7.34 8.55
CA TYR A 316 -5.60 -6.40 7.78
C TYR A 316 -7.00 -6.98 7.52
N PHE A 317 -7.09 -8.23 7.06
CA PHE A 317 -8.35 -8.94 6.85
C PHE A 317 -8.77 -9.79 8.06
N SER A 318 -8.55 -9.29 9.28
CA SER A 318 -8.81 -10.03 10.53
C SER A 318 -10.27 -10.47 10.69
N ASN A 319 -11.22 -9.77 10.07
CA ASN A 319 -12.63 -10.14 10.06
C ASN A 319 -12.99 -11.21 9.01
N ASN A 320 -12.06 -11.61 8.14
CA ASN A 320 -12.28 -12.66 7.14
C ASN A 320 -11.75 -14.00 7.65
N ALA A 321 -12.65 -14.84 8.16
CA ALA A 321 -12.30 -16.12 8.77
C ALA A 321 -11.52 -17.07 7.83
N THR A 322 -11.82 -17.05 6.53
CA THR A 322 -11.10 -17.87 5.54
C THR A 322 -9.65 -17.43 5.37
N ILE A 323 -9.40 -16.12 5.26
CA ILE A 323 -8.04 -15.58 5.16
C ILE A 323 -7.26 -15.90 6.43
N VAL A 324 -7.85 -15.65 7.61
CA VAL A 324 -7.21 -15.94 8.90
C VAL A 324 -6.86 -17.43 9.02
N SER A 325 -7.78 -18.33 8.67
CA SER A 325 -7.55 -19.77 8.67
C SER A 325 -6.42 -20.17 7.72
N ASN A 326 -6.45 -19.70 6.47
CA ASN A 326 -5.44 -20.03 5.48
C ASN A 326 -4.04 -19.56 5.89
N VAL A 327 -3.94 -18.33 6.39
CA VAL A 327 -2.68 -17.77 6.89
C VAL A 327 -2.15 -18.57 8.08
N ASN A 328 -3.02 -18.93 9.04
CA ASN A 328 -2.59 -19.74 10.19
C ASN A 328 -2.04 -21.11 9.77
N ILE A 329 -2.63 -21.76 8.76
CA ILE A 329 -2.13 -23.03 8.21
C ILE A 329 -0.72 -22.88 7.63
N LEU A 330 -0.48 -21.80 6.88
CA LEU A 330 0.81 -21.55 6.22
C LEU A 330 1.89 -21.12 7.22
N LEU A 331 1.60 -20.13 8.07
CA LEU A 331 2.55 -19.65 9.07
C LEU A 331 2.87 -20.72 10.12
N GLY A 332 1.86 -21.50 10.54
CA GLY A 332 2.06 -22.58 11.52
C GLY A 332 2.97 -23.71 11.02
N ALA A 333 3.22 -23.79 9.71
CA ALA A 333 4.16 -24.76 9.15
C ALA A 333 5.61 -24.26 9.17
N MET A 334 5.85 -22.95 9.25
CA MET A 334 7.16 -22.34 9.07
C MET A 334 7.93 -22.23 10.39
N ASP A 335 9.12 -22.84 10.46
CA ASP A 335 9.99 -22.77 11.63
C ASP A 335 11.29 -21.99 11.34
N TYR A 336 11.25 -20.69 11.61
CA TYR A 336 12.41 -19.81 11.44
C TYR A 336 13.50 -20.03 12.50
N THR A 337 13.21 -20.72 13.61
CA THR A 337 14.23 -20.99 14.63
C THR A 337 15.32 -21.92 14.11
N LYS A 338 15.03 -22.72 13.08
CA LYS A 338 16.01 -23.57 12.40
C LYS A 338 17.06 -22.79 11.60
N ALA A 339 16.75 -21.55 11.21
CA ALA A 339 17.70 -20.67 10.56
C ALA A 339 18.66 -19.96 11.54
N ILE A 340 18.40 -20.02 12.85
CA ILE A 340 19.22 -19.33 13.87
C ILE A 340 20.35 -20.23 14.37
N TYR A 341 21.57 -19.78 14.11
CA TYR A 341 22.83 -20.37 14.56
C TYR A 341 23.47 -19.48 15.64
N PRO A 342 24.52 -19.95 16.36
CA PRO A 342 25.04 -19.22 17.52
C PRO A 342 25.41 -17.76 17.27
N THR A 343 26.02 -17.47 16.12
CA THR A 343 26.50 -16.11 15.76
C THR A 343 26.08 -15.67 14.36
N GLN A 344 25.39 -16.53 13.61
CA GLN A 344 25.03 -16.31 12.21
C GLN A 344 23.58 -16.74 11.94
N ILE A 345 23.08 -16.35 10.77
CA ILE A 345 21.77 -16.75 10.27
C ILE A 345 21.99 -17.56 9.00
N ALA A 346 21.37 -18.74 8.89
CA ALA A 346 21.38 -19.52 7.67
C ALA A 346 20.57 -18.82 6.59
N MET A 347 21.20 -18.51 5.46
CA MET A 347 20.57 -17.93 4.29
C MET A 347 19.75 -18.95 3.51
N ILE A 348 20.25 -20.19 3.46
CA ILE A 348 19.62 -21.30 2.75
C ILE A 348 19.56 -22.48 3.71
N LEU A 349 18.39 -23.12 3.83
CA LEU A 349 18.23 -24.40 4.48
C LEU A 349 18.12 -25.53 3.45
N ASP A 350 18.58 -26.72 3.83
CA ASP A 350 18.43 -27.92 3.00
C ASP A 350 16.97 -28.45 2.97
N GLN A 351 16.75 -29.54 2.26
CA GLN A 351 15.44 -30.21 2.17
C GLN A 351 14.92 -30.69 3.54
N SER A 352 15.82 -31.06 4.46
CA SER A 352 15.44 -31.47 5.83
C SER A 352 15.00 -30.27 6.68
N GLY A 353 15.39 -29.06 6.28
CA GLY A 353 15.18 -27.83 7.02
C GLY A 353 16.10 -27.66 8.23
N ASN A 354 17.02 -28.60 8.49
CA ASN A 354 17.82 -28.62 9.72
C ASN A 354 19.27 -28.16 9.49
N ASN A 355 19.76 -28.17 8.25
CA ASN A 355 21.13 -27.77 7.94
C ASN A 355 21.15 -26.54 7.04
N GLY A 356 21.88 -25.51 7.46
CA GLY A 356 22.21 -24.35 6.64
C GLY A 356 23.39 -24.63 5.70
N SER A 357 23.30 -24.15 4.45
CA SER A 357 24.37 -24.29 3.46
C SER A 357 25.08 -22.97 3.12
N ALA A 358 24.48 -21.85 3.49
CA ALA A 358 25.05 -20.52 3.35
C ALA A 358 24.64 -19.67 4.55
N PHE A 359 25.50 -18.74 4.98
CA PHE A 359 25.32 -17.99 6.23
C PHE A 359 25.61 -16.51 6.06
N THR A 360 24.98 -15.70 6.90
CA THR A 360 25.23 -14.27 6.99
C THR A 360 25.38 -13.78 8.43
N ASN A 361 26.08 -12.67 8.61
CA ASN A 361 26.28 -12.03 9.90
C ASN A 361 25.22 -10.92 10.10
N PRO A 362 24.82 -10.63 11.35
CA PRO A 362 24.16 -9.38 11.69
C PRO A 362 25.12 -8.19 11.48
N PHE A 363 24.67 -7.00 11.06
CA PHE A 363 23.30 -6.57 10.75
C PHE A 363 23.05 -6.50 9.23
N ASN A 364 21.94 -7.05 8.76
CA ASN A 364 21.39 -6.86 7.40
C ASN A 364 19.88 -7.24 7.37
N GLU A 365 19.31 -7.49 6.18
CA GLU A 365 17.88 -7.76 5.98
C GLU A 365 17.41 -9.05 6.67
N TYR A 366 18.33 -9.93 7.07
CA TYR A 366 18.01 -11.13 7.86
C TYR A 366 17.56 -10.83 9.28
N MET A 367 17.52 -9.55 9.69
CA MET A 367 16.71 -9.12 10.84
C MET A 367 15.26 -9.63 10.75
N LEU A 368 14.70 -9.76 9.54
CA LEU A 368 13.36 -10.33 9.33
C LEU A 368 13.28 -11.81 9.78
N VAL A 369 14.29 -12.60 9.43
CA VAL A 369 14.38 -14.02 9.83
C VAL A 369 14.53 -14.14 11.35
N ALA A 370 15.41 -13.34 11.95
CA ALA A 370 15.58 -13.30 13.40
C ALA A 370 14.31 -12.80 14.12
N TRP A 371 13.59 -11.85 13.53
CA TRP A 371 12.33 -11.33 14.04
C TRP A 371 11.24 -12.41 14.08
N LEU A 372 11.09 -13.18 13.01
CA LEU A 372 10.12 -14.29 12.99
C LEU A 372 10.53 -15.36 13.99
N ALA A 373 11.81 -15.76 14.01
CA ALA A 373 12.32 -16.78 14.92
C ALA A 373 12.14 -16.42 16.41
N LYS A 374 12.42 -15.18 16.80
CA LYS A 374 12.34 -14.75 18.20
C LYS A 374 10.90 -14.59 18.71
N ASN A 375 9.95 -14.38 17.80
CA ASN A 375 8.53 -14.29 18.13
C ASN A 375 7.82 -15.65 18.03
N THR A 376 8.49 -16.72 17.59
CA THR A 376 7.93 -18.08 17.61
C THR A 376 7.45 -18.46 19.01
N ASN A 377 6.34 -19.19 19.06
CA ASN A 377 5.76 -19.76 20.28
C ASN A 377 6.84 -20.37 21.20
N SER A 378 6.74 -20.11 22.50
CA SER A 378 7.68 -20.57 23.52
C SER A 378 7.77 -22.10 23.61
N SER A 379 6.76 -22.84 23.15
CA SER A 379 6.80 -24.30 23.06
C SER A 379 7.74 -24.84 21.97
N ASN A 380 8.15 -24.01 21.00
CA ASN A 380 9.14 -24.41 20.00
C ASN A 380 10.52 -24.52 20.65
N SER A 381 11.20 -25.65 20.45
CA SER A 381 12.51 -25.93 21.05
C SER A 381 13.61 -24.94 20.68
N GLY A 382 13.48 -24.24 19.55
CA GLY A 382 14.39 -23.18 19.11
C GLY A 382 14.03 -21.77 19.58
N SER A 383 12.95 -21.58 20.34
CA SER A 383 12.49 -20.25 20.77
C SER A 383 13.52 -19.54 21.67
N ALA A 384 14.05 -20.24 22.69
CA ALA A 384 15.02 -19.67 23.63
C ALA A 384 16.33 -19.21 22.95
N LYS A 385 16.89 -20.03 22.04
CA LYS A 385 18.10 -19.64 21.29
C LYS A 385 17.85 -18.44 20.37
N SER A 386 16.64 -18.34 19.81
CA SER A 386 16.26 -17.25 18.91
C SER A 386 16.10 -15.93 19.66
N GLN A 387 15.54 -15.97 20.87
CA GLN A 387 15.47 -14.81 21.77
C GLN A 387 16.86 -14.36 22.22
N LEU A 388 17.75 -15.30 22.59
CA LEU A 388 19.13 -14.97 22.94
C LEU A 388 19.87 -14.30 21.77
N PHE A 389 19.74 -14.86 20.57
CA PHE A 389 20.33 -14.30 19.36
C PHE A 389 19.82 -12.88 19.08
N TRP A 390 18.49 -12.68 19.14
CA TRP A 390 17.88 -11.36 19.00
C TRP A 390 18.40 -10.35 20.02
N ASN A 391 18.43 -10.73 21.29
CA ASN A 391 18.90 -9.88 22.38
C ASN A 391 20.37 -9.48 22.22
N THR A 392 21.18 -10.35 21.60
CA THR A 392 22.60 -10.10 21.37
C THR A 392 22.81 -9.13 20.20
N TYR A 393 22.11 -9.33 19.09
CA TYR A 393 22.44 -8.68 17.82
C TYR A 393 21.46 -7.59 17.36
N PHE A 394 20.22 -7.58 17.84
CA PHE A 394 19.15 -6.70 17.33
C PHE A 394 18.35 -5.96 18.39
N ALA A 395 18.39 -6.34 19.68
CA ALA A 395 17.60 -5.65 20.70
C ALA A 395 18.11 -4.23 21.02
N ASN A 396 19.41 -3.97 20.85
CA ASN A 396 19.98 -2.64 21.01
C ASN A 396 21.04 -2.40 19.91
N PRO A 397 20.72 -1.60 18.87
CA PRO A 397 21.64 -1.36 17.76
C PRO A 397 22.90 -0.57 18.15
N THR A 398 22.89 0.12 19.29
CA THR A 398 24.03 0.91 19.77
C THR A 398 25.10 0.04 20.41
N THR A 399 24.71 -1.00 21.14
CA THR A 399 25.63 -1.89 21.86
C THR A 399 25.86 -3.24 21.19
N ALA A 400 25.04 -3.61 20.20
CA ALA A 400 25.19 -4.88 19.48
C ALA A 400 26.60 -5.05 18.88
N PRO A 401 27.18 -6.27 18.88
CA PRO A 401 28.51 -6.54 18.34
C PRO A 401 28.45 -6.67 16.80
N ILE A 402 28.10 -5.57 16.13
CA ILE A 402 27.91 -5.44 14.67
C ILE A 402 28.77 -4.31 14.09
N ALA A 403 29.04 -4.38 12.80
CA ALA A 403 29.86 -3.39 12.12
C ALA A 403 29.13 -2.04 12.00
N ARG A 404 29.88 -0.94 12.09
CA ARG A 404 29.36 0.43 12.03
C ARG A 404 30.16 1.32 11.08
N PRO A 405 30.05 1.13 9.76
CA PRO A 405 30.78 1.95 8.82
C PRO A 405 30.35 3.42 8.91
N ASN A 406 31.29 4.34 8.68
CA ASN A 406 31.07 5.78 8.79
C ASN A 406 31.40 6.46 7.45
N TYR A 407 30.38 6.94 6.76
CA TYR A 407 30.57 7.73 5.56
C TYR A 407 30.44 9.22 5.89
N ALA A 408 31.59 9.91 5.99
CA ALA A 408 31.66 11.36 6.17
C ALA A 408 30.79 11.91 7.34
N GLY A 409 30.75 11.19 8.45
CA GLY A 409 29.98 11.56 9.65
C GLY A 409 28.67 10.79 9.83
N TYR A 410 28.19 10.12 8.77
CA TYR A 410 26.98 9.28 8.84
C TYR A 410 27.36 7.84 9.16
N VAL A 411 27.25 7.48 10.44
CA VAL A 411 27.47 6.11 10.94
C VAL A 411 26.24 5.26 10.66
N THR A 412 26.39 4.09 10.04
CA THR A 412 25.31 3.15 9.73
C THR A 412 25.58 1.77 10.36
N LEU A 413 24.64 0.82 10.25
CA LEU A 413 24.84 -0.57 10.71
C LEU A 413 25.20 -1.49 9.55
N SER A 414 25.87 -2.61 9.82
CA SER A 414 26.30 -3.54 8.78
C SER A 414 26.71 -4.92 9.30
N ASP A 415 26.84 -5.86 8.38
CA ASP A 415 27.45 -7.19 8.50
C ASP A 415 28.96 -7.21 8.16
N GLY A 416 29.55 -6.06 7.78
CA GLY A 416 30.99 -5.91 7.58
C GLY A 416 31.42 -4.71 6.70
N GLY A 417 30.56 -4.22 5.80
CA GLY A 417 30.87 -3.12 4.86
C GLY A 417 29.71 -2.13 4.65
N TYR A 418 29.75 -1.28 3.64
CA TYR A 418 28.55 -0.50 3.33
C TYR A 418 27.43 -1.42 2.82
N LEU A 419 26.19 -1.12 3.21
CA LEU A 419 24.99 -1.83 2.75
C LEU A 419 24.27 -1.03 1.68
N SER A 420 23.57 -1.73 0.79
CA SER A 420 22.58 -1.11 -0.09
C SER A 420 21.38 -0.64 0.72
N CYS A 421 20.75 0.47 0.31
CA CYS A 421 19.70 1.13 1.08
C CYS A 421 18.37 0.35 1.14
N PHE A 422 18.16 -0.64 0.26
CA PHE A 422 16.98 -1.51 0.36
C PHE A 422 16.98 -2.32 1.67
N ILE A 423 18.16 -2.64 2.22
CA ILE A 423 18.31 -3.46 3.43
C ILE A 423 17.67 -2.79 4.66
N PRO A 424 18.09 -1.57 5.06
CA PRO A 424 17.44 -0.90 6.18
C PRO A 424 15.99 -0.51 5.87
N GLN A 425 15.62 -0.31 4.60
CA GLN A 425 14.21 -0.12 4.22
C GLN A 425 13.37 -1.37 4.46
N PHE A 426 13.90 -2.57 4.16
CA PHE A 426 13.21 -3.82 4.49
C PHE A 426 13.02 -3.93 6.00
N CYS A 427 14.06 -3.67 6.79
CA CYS A 427 13.92 -3.68 8.25
C CYS A 427 12.84 -2.70 8.73
N TYR A 428 12.79 -1.47 8.18
CA TYR A 428 11.75 -0.49 8.50
C TYR A 428 10.32 -0.99 8.15
N TYR A 429 10.10 -1.49 6.93
CA TYR A 429 8.76 -1.86 6.47
C TYR A 429 8.26 -3.18 7.05
N PHE A 430 9.15 -4.14 7.30
CA PHE A 430 8.78 -5.48 7.74
C PHE A 430 8.90 -5.68 9.25
N VAL A 431 9.84 -5.01 9.93
CA VAL A 431 10.10 -5.25 11.35
C VAL A 431 9.60 -4.06 12.17
N ASN A 432 8.40 -4.20 12.71
CA ASN A 432 7.74 -3.14 13.50
C ASN A 432 8.63 -2.54 14.61
N MET A 433 9.46 -3.35 15.30
CA MET A 433 10.37 -2.83 16.33
C MET A 433 11.34 -1.79 15.76
N PHE A 434 11.86 -2.01 14.55
CA PHE A 434 12.83 -1.12 13.92
C PHE A 434 12.30 0.31 13.80
N LYS A 435 11.06 0.47 13.34
CA LYS A 435 10.40 1.79 13.25
C LYS A 435 10.20 2.43 14.61
N ASN A 436 9.89 1.63 15.63
CA ASN A 436 9.53 2.11 16.97
C ASN A 436 10.75 2.35 17.88
N ASP A 437 11.97 2.07 17.42
CA ASP A 437 13.21 2.30 18.15
C ASP A 437 13.96 3.52 17.61
N SER A 438 14.18 4.51 18.47
CA SER A 438 14.81 5.78 18.09
C SER A 438 16.26 5.64 17.62
N ASN A 439 17.01 4.64 18.12
CA ASN A 439 18.38 4.40 17.69
C ASN A 439 18.39 3.82 16.28
N TYR A 440 17.53 2.83 15.99
CA TYR A 440 17.36 2.32 14.63
C TYR A 440 16.94 3.41 13.65
N MET A 441 16.01 4.28 14.04
CA MET A 441 15.60 5.42 13.20
C MET A 441 16.71 6.46 13.01
N SER A 442 17.60 6.65 14.00
CA SER A 442 18.80 7.47 13.82
C SER A 442 19.74 6.87 12.76
N TYR A 443 19.97 5.56 12.79
CA TYR A 443 20.75 4.88 11.75
C TYR A 443 20.04 4.94 10.39
N PHE A 444 18.70 4.79 10.36
CA PHE A 444 17.87 4.93 9.15
C PHE A 444 18.07 6.27 8.45
N ASN A 445 18.03 7.36 9.22
CA ASN A 445 18.35 8.69 8.71
C ASN A 445 19.81 8.82 8.25
N ASN A 446 20.76 8.15 8.88
CA ASN A 446 22.15 8.16 8.44
C ASN A 446 22.35 7.44 7.08
N TRP A 447 21.67 6.32 6.82
CA TRP A 447 21.73 5.68 5.49
C TRP A 447 21.19 6.61 4.40
N LEU A 448 20.05 7.28 4.63
CA LEU A 448 19.49 8.28 3.71
C LEU A 448 20.50 9.39 3.38
N ASN A 449 21.11 9.99 4.40
CA ASN A 449 22.02 11.11 4.21
C ASN A 449 23.38 10.67 3.63
N ALA A 450 23.86 9.48 3.97
CA ALA A 450 25.08 8.91 3.41
C ALA A 450 24.92 8.61 1.90
N ASP A 451 23.78 8.04 1.49
CA ASP A 451 23.48 7.77 0.07
C ASP A 451 23.46 9.07 -0.75
N LYS A 452 22.70 10.07 -0.30
CA LYS A 452 22.63 11.38 -0.96
C LYS A 452 23.98 12.08 -1.04
N LEU A 453 24.77 12.03 0.02
CA LEU A 453 26.12 12.61 0.03
C LEU A 453 27.04 11.84 -0.91
N TYR A 454 26.99 10.50 -0.92
CA TYR A 454 27.77 9.68 -1.83
C TYR A 454 27.42 9.98 -3.29
N ALA A 455 26.14 10.12 -3.61
CA ALA A 455 25.66 10.48 -4.93
C ALA A 455 26.30 11.81 -5.40
N THR A 456 26.26 12.83 -4.54
CA THR A 456 26.89 14.14 -4.78
C THR A 456 28.40 14.01 -5.00
N ASN A 457 29.09 13.31 -4.12
CA ASN A 457 30.54 13.09 -4.20
C ASN A 457 30.94 12.25 -5.43
N ASN A 458 30.04 11.41 -5.93
CA ASN A 458 30.22 10.61 -7.14
C ASN A 458 29.70 11.32 -8.42
N GLY A 459 29.62 12.66 -8.36
CA GLY A 459 29.40 13.53 -9.52
C GLY A 459 28.00 13.46 -10.10
N THR A 460 26.96 13.37 -9.27
CA THR A 460 25.58 13.60 -9.73
C THR A 460 25.37 15.07 -10.06
N PRO A 461 24.96 15.42 -11.30
CA PRO A 461 24.74 16.81 -11.66
C PRO A 461 23.50 17.41 -10.97
N ASN A 462 22.52 16.57 -10.63
CA ASN A 462 21.30 17.02 -9.96
C ASN A 462 21.12 16.34 -8.59
N SER A 463 20.58 17.09 -7.63
CA SER A 463 20.37 16.62 -6.25
C SER A 463 19.26 15.56 -6.09
N PHE A 464 18.47 15.32 -7.13
CA PHE A 464 17.41 14.31 -7.17
C PHE A 464 17.88 12.95 -7.72
N GLU A 465 19.13 12.84 -8.18
CA GLU A 465 19.68 11.63 -8.82
C GLU A 465 20.46 10.77 -7.82
N TRP A 466 19.77 10.05 -6.93
CA TRP A 466 20.40 9.19 -5.90
C TRP A 466 19.59 7.90 -5.67
N GLY A 467 20.06 7.04 -4.76
CA GLY A 467 19.39 5.78 -4.42
C GLY A 467 20.24 4.57 -4.78
N LEU A 468 21.01 4.10 -3.80
CA LEU A 468 21.84 2.90 -3.89
C LEU A 468 20.98 1.68 -3.52
N GLY A 469 20.58 0.92 -4.53
CA GLY A 469 19.60 -0.18 -4.39
C GLY A 469 19.98 -1.40 -5.21
N ALA A 470 19.11 -2.41 -5.17
CA ALA A 470 19.29 -3.68 -5.88
C ALA A 470 18.33 -3.82 -7.08
N GLY A 471 18.58 -4.78 -7.96
CA GLY A 471 17.83 -4.98 -9.21
C GLY A 471 18.67 -5.12 -10.49
N GLU A 472 17.97 -5.21 -11.62
CA GLU A 472 18.61 -5.31 -12.93
C GLU A 472 19.38 -4.04 -13.31
N ILE A 473 20.56 -4.23 -13.87
CA ILE A 473 21.34 -3.16 -14.50
C ILE A 473 20.73 -2.91 -15.89
N PRO A 474 20.32 -1.68 -16.24
CA PRO A 474 19.90 -1.36 -17.60
C PRO A 474 20.98 -1.74 -18.63
N GLY A 475 20.61 -2.54 -19.63
CA GLY A 475 21.55 -3.15 -20.58
C GLY A 475 22.03 -4.57 -20.20
N GLY A 476 21.56 -5.12 -19.08
CA GLY A 476 21.77 -6.51 -18.67
C GLY A 476 22.66 -6.68 -17.44
N GLY A 477 22.42 -7.75 -16.69
CA GLY A 477 23.09 -8.06 -15.44
C GLY A 477 22.31 -7.59 -14.20
N TYR A 478 22.89 -7.77 -13.02
CA TYR A 478 22.28 -7.44 -11.73
C TYR A 478 23.32 -6.78 -10.82
N SER A 479 22.93 -5.75 -10.07
CA SER A 479 23.77 -5.18 -9.01
C SER A 479 22.94 -4.80 -7.79
N ALA A 480 23.55 -4.96 -6.62
CA ALA A 480 23.13 -4.34 -5.37
C ALA A 480 24.10 -3.19 -5.06
N ASP A 481 23.79 -2.00 -5.55
CA ASP A 481 24.69 -0.86 -5.43
C ASP A 481 24.73 -0.35 -3.99
N LYS A 482 25.91 0.12 -3.57
CA LYS A 482 26.18 0.63 -2.23
C LYS A 482 27.28 1.68 -2.29
N ILE A 483 27.54 2.32 -1.14
CA ILE A 483 28.61 3.31 -1.04
C ILE A 483 29.93 2.64 -1.44
N ASN A 484 30.67 3.32 -2.32
CA ASN A 484 31.92 2.87 -2.95
C ASN A 484 31.80 1.66 -3.91
N ASP A 485 30.59 1.20 -4.24
CA ASP A 485 30.34 0.13 -5.20
C ASP A 485 29.07 0.43 -6.01
N ASN A 486 29.22 1.34 -6.96
CA ASN A 486 28.21 1.71 -7.96
C ASN A 486 28.90 2.08 -9.29
N PRO A 487 29.56 1.12 -9.96
CA PRO A 487 30.39 1.39 -11.14
C PRO A 487 29.58 1.92 -12.34
N ASN A 488 28.28 1.60 -12.39
CA ASN A 488 27.37 2.03 -13.46
C ASN A 488 26.66 3.36 -13.16
N LYS A 489 27.02 4.04 -12.06
CA LYS A 489 26.41 5.30 -11.62
C LYS A 489 24.87 5.23 -11.63
N ILE A 490 24.34 4.11 -11.16
CA ILE A 490 22.92 3.83 -11.15
C ILE A 490 22.22 4.78 -10.18
N VAL A 491 21.02 5.21 -10.58
CA VAL A 491 20.05 5.92 -9.77
C VAL A 491 18.83 5.01 -9.61
N SER A 492 18.33 4.87 -8.39
CA SER A 492 17.25 3.93 -8.05
C SER A 492 16.05 4.67 -7.43
N PRO A 493 15.06 5.10 -8.24
CA PRO A 493 13.89 5.84 -7.75
C PRO A 493 13.11 5.11 -6.64
N HIS A 494 13.08 3.78 -6.65
CA HIS A 494 12.40 2.98 -5.63
C HIS A 494 13.02 3.15 -4.24
N ILE A 495 14.34 3.40 -4.15
CA ILE A 495 15.02 3.72 -2.89
C ILE A 495 14.61 5.10 -2.37
N ILE A 496 14.48 6.10 -3.25
CA ILE A 496 14.01 7.44 -2.87
C ILE A 496 12.59 7.36 -2.28
N SER A 497 11.72 6.58 -2.93
CA SER A 497 10.38 6.31 -2.42
C SER A 497 10.43 5.59 -1.07
N GLY A 498 11.28 4.56 -0.92
CA GLY A 498 11.39 3.80 0.32
C GLY A 498 11.77 4.64 1.56
N PHE A 499 12.41 5.80 1.38
CA PHE A 499 12.70 6.76 2.45
C PHE A 499 11.61 7.82 2.68
N SER A 500 10.48 7.78 1.95
CA SER A 500 9.37 8.74 2.11
C SER A 500 8.91 9.00 3.55
N PRO A 501 8.94 8.03 4.49
CA PRO A 501 8.49 8.28 5.85
C PRO A 501 9.36 9.30 6.62
N ILE A 502 10.63 9.48 6.20
CA ILE A 502 11.58 10.39 6.86
C ILE A 502 12.16 11.44 5.90
N TYR A 503 11.77 11.43 4.62
CA TYR A 503 12.32 12.32 3.60
C TYR A 503 11.24 13.17 2.93
N SER A 504 11.16 14.44 3.33
CA SER A 504 10.14 15.38 2.84
C SER A 504 10.19 15.65 1.33
N ASN A 505 11.37 15.52 0.70
CA ASN A 505 11.57 15.84 -0.71
C ASN A 505 11.39 14.63 -1.64
N THR A 506 10.88 13.50 -1.15
CA THR A 506 10.60 12.31 -1.97
C THR A 506 9.75 12.67 -3.18
N LYS A 507 8.60 13.32 -2.99
CA LYS A 507 7.67 13.66 -4.08
C LYS A 507 8.32 14.53 -5.16
N SER A 508 9.05 15.57 -4.74
CA SER A 508 9.76 16.44 -5.67
C SER A 508 10.86 15.71 -6.44
N ASN A 509 11.63 14.83 -5.80
CA ASN A 509 12.69 14.08 -6.48
C ASN A 509 12.11 13.06 -7.48
N LEU A 510 11.06 12.34 -7.12
CA LEU A 510 10.38 11.43 -8.05
C LEU A 510 9.78 12.20 -9.24
N LEU A 511 9.18 13.36 -9.00
CA LEU A 511 8.66 14.22 -10.08
C LEU A 511 9.78 14.72 -11.01
N SER A 512 10.92 15.15 -10.47
CA SER A 512 12.08 15.56 -11.27
C SER A 512 12.65 14.39 -12.09
N LEU A 513 12.72 13.19 -11.52
CA LEU A 513 13.16 11.98 -12.23
C LEU A 513 12.18 11.56 -13.33
N TYR A 514 10.89 11.83 -13.14
CA TYR A 514 9.87 11.65 -14.17
C TYR A 514 9.97 12.67 -15.31
N ASN A 515 10.46 13.90 -15.06
CA ASN A 515 10.73 14.91 -16.09
C ASN A 515 9.63 14.99 -17.18
N ASN A 516 8.38 15.18 -16.76
CA ASN A 516 7.20 15.24 -17.65
C ASN A 516 7.04 14.03 -18.59
N GLY A 517 7.47 12.84 -18.20
CA GLY A 517 7.37 11.65 -19.03
C GLY A 517 8.60 11.38 -19.91
N ASN A 518 9.65 12.21 -19.80
CA ASN A 518 10.86 12.15 -20.64
C ASN A 518 12.14 11.76 -19.87
N GLY A 519 12.04 11.46 -18.59
CA GLY A 519 13.16 11.02 -17.76
C GLY A 519 13.71 9.63 -18.13
N ALA A 520 15.00 9.42 -17.90
CA ALA A 520 15.68 8.15 -18.20
C ALA A 520 15.21 6.97 -17.33
N SER A 521 14.57 7.28 -16.19
CA SER A 521 14.03 6.31 -15.24
C SER A 521 12.64 5.76 -15.63
N ILE A 522 12.07 6.18 -16.76
CA ILE A 522 10.67 5.90 -17.07
C ILE A 522 10.51 4.62 -17.85
N TYR A 523 9.59 3.78 -17.39
CA TYR A 523 9.22 2.55 -18.04
C TYR A 523 7.71 2.46 -18.19
N SER A 524 7.25 2.18 -19.40
CA SER A 524 5.85 1.88 -19.69
C SER A 524 5.52 0.46 -19.25
N LEU A 525 4.34 0.27 -18.67
CA LEU A 525 3.83 -1.05 -18.35
C LEU A 525 3.42 -1.77 -19.65
N PRO A 526 3.82 -3.05 -19.86
CA PRO A 526 3.45 -3.79 -21.06
C PRO A 526 1.94 -3.96 -21.26
N SER A 527 1.17 -4.00 -20.17
CA SER A 527 -0.30 -4.11 -20.24
C SER A 527 -0.98 -2.83 -20.73
N ASN A 528 -0.34 -1.68 -20.56
CA ASN A 528 -0.84 -0.39 -20.98
C ASN A 528 0.32 0.61 -21.09
N SER A 529 0.73 0.95 -22.31
CA SER A 529 1.91 1.79 -22.57
C SER A 529 1.76 3.24 -22.07
N ALA A 530 0.53 3.71 -21.85
CA ALA A 530 0.25 5.00 -21.23
C ALA A 530 0.63 5.02 -19.74
N LYS A 531 0.56 3.87 -19.06
CA LYS A 531 0.79 3.76 -17.62
C LYS A 531 2.28 3.56 -17.37
N LYS A 532 2.88 4.47 -16.60
CA LYS A 532 4.33 4.62 -16.44
C LYS A 532 4.75 4.41 -14.99
N VAL A 533 5.87 3.73 -14.79
CA VAL A 533 6.55 3.57 -13.50
C VAL A 533 7.97 4.15 -13.57
N LEU A 534 8.56 4.42 -12.41
CA LEU A 534 9.96 4.81 -12.30
C LEU A 534 10.82 3.62 -11.89
N TRP A 535 11.83 3.32 -12.68
CA TRP A 535 12.81 2.27 -12.42
C TRP A 535 14.25 2.76 -12.59
N ARG A 536 15.20 1.87 -12.31
CA ARG A 536 16.63 2.20 -12.30
C ARG A 536 17.08 2.62 -13.69
N TYR A 537 18.01 3.58 -13.74
CA TYR A 537 18.71 3.98 -14.95
C TYR A 537 20.20 4.21 -14.66
N LYS A 538 21.03 4.09 -15.70
CA LYS A 538 22.46 4.41 -15.66
C LYS A 538 22.67 5.88 -15.97
N ARG A 539 23.35 6.64 -15.11
CA ARG A 539 23.73 8.03 -15.46
C ARG A 539 24.83 8.10 -16.53
N ASN A 540 25.70 7.09 -16.60
CA ASN A 540 26.74 7.03 -17.62
C ASN A 540 26.25 6.50 -18.98
N ASP A 541 25.00 6.02 -19.07
CA ASP A 541 24.35 5.56 -20.30
C ASP A 541 22.83 5.57 -20.10
N THR A 542 22.23 6.75 -20.29
CA THR A 542 20.80 7.00 -20.04
C THR A 542 19.87 6.39 -21.10
N VAL A 543 20.42 5.78 -22.17
CA VAL A 543 19.65 5.15 -23.26
C VAL A 543 19.40 3.67 -22.96
N ALA A 544 20.30 3.00 -22.24
CA ALA A 544 20.10 1.63 -21.83
C ALA A 544 18.81 1.41 -21.03
N ARG A 545 18.21 0.24 -21.21
CA ARG A 545 16.94 -0.14 -20.58
C ARG A 545 17.07 -1.50 -19.90
N ALA A 546 16.38 -1.66 -18.78
CA ALA A 546 16.21 -2.96 -18.14
C ALA A 546 15.26 -3.85 -18.96
N SER A 547 15.47 -5.16 -18.88
CA SER A 547 14.55 -6.16 -19.47
C SER A 547 13.47 -6.58 -18.48
N TYR A 548 13.68 -6.33 -17.19
CA TYR A 548 12.79 -6.70 -16.10
C TYR A 548 12.72 -5.61 -15.03
N ILE A 549 11.57 -5.59 -14.35
CA ILE A 549 11.42 -4.92 -13.06
C ILE A 549 11.11 -6.02 -12.04
N GLN A 550 12.09 -6.37 -11.21
CA GLN A 550 11.93 -7.39 -10.18
C GLN A 550 10.96 -6.92 -9.08
N ALA A 551 10.04 -7.81 -8.71
CA ALA A 551 8.98 -7.53 -7.75
C ALA A 551 9.52 -7.18 -6.37
N ILE A 552 10.58 -7.88 -5.94
CA ILE A 552 11.21 -7.66 -4.63
C ILE A 552 12.00 -6.36 -4.60
N ASP A 553 12.75 -6.04 -5.66
CA ASP A 553 13.54 -4.81 -5.72
C ASP A 553 12.63 -3.57 -5.87
N TYR A 554 11.51 -3.69 -6.60
CA TYR A 554 10.54 -2.60 -6.76
C TYR A 554 9.69 -2.33 -5.52
N CYS A 555 9.63 -3.23 -4.54
CA CYS A 555 8.66 -3.13 -3.45
C CYS A 555 8.79 -1.86 -2.61
N THR A 556 10.00 -1.32 -2.45
CA THR A 556 10.22 -0.07 -1.70
C THR A 556 9.63 1.15 -2.41
N MET A 557 9.43 1.09 -3.74
CA MET A 557 8.61 2.07 -4.46
C MET A 557 7.17 2.06 -3.94
N LEU A 558 6.54 0.88 -3.96
CA LEU A 558 5.14 0.72 -3.56
C LEU A 558 4.95 1.07 -2.08
N PHE A 559 5.84 0.60 -1.20
CA PHE A 559 5.73 0.81 0.24
C PHE A 559 5.97 2.27 0.64
N GLY A 560 6.93 2.92 0.00
CA GLY A 560 7.19 4.33 0.17
C GLY A 560 6.00 5.21 -0.25
N LEU A 561 5.42 4.94 -1.42
CA LEU A 561 4.24 5.67 -1.88
C LEU A 561 3.03 5.42 -0.97
N ALA A 562 2.81 4.18 -0.55
CA ALA A 562 1.75 3.85 0.41
C ALA A 562 1.90 4.58 1.76
N SER A 563 3.14 4.85 2.19
CA SER A 563 3.43 5.49 3.48
C SER A 563 3.30 7.01 3.49
N LEU A 564 3.03 7.64 2.33
CA LEU A 564 2.79 9.08 2.28
C LEU A 564 1.56 9.46 3.13
N PRO A 565 1.54 10.63 3.80
CA PRO A 565 0.42 11.05 4.65
C PRO A 565 -0.94 11.09 3.93
N GLU A 566 -0.95 11.51 2.68
CA GLU A 566 -2.14 11.52 1.81
C GLU A 566 -2.63 10.12 1.42
N ASN A 567 -1.80 9.09 1.55
CA ASN A 567 -2.11 7.69 1.25
C ASN A 567 -2.46 6.92 2.53
N LEU A 568 -1.71 5.89 2.92
CA LEU A 568 -2.03 5.11 4.10
C LEU A 568 -1.34 5.64 5.37
N GLY A 569 -0.35 6.52 5.20
CA GLY A 569 0.46 7.05 6.28
C GLY A 569 1.55 6.09 6.73
N ASP A 570 2.55 6.64 7.40
CA ASP A 570 3.78 5.94 7.77
C ASP A 570 3.54 4.84 8.84
N ASN A 571 2.51 4.96 9.67
CA ASN A 571 2.17 4.00 10.72
C ASN A 571 1.39 2.77 10.23
N TRP A 572 0.97 2.77 8.97
CA TRP A 572 0.12 1.69 8.44
C TRP A 572 0.84 0.34 8.39
N PHE A 573 2.10 0.32 7.92
CA PHE A 573 2.90 -0.91 7.92
C PHE A 573 3.13 -1.42 9.34
N SER A 574 3.52 -0.56 10.29
CA SER A 574 3.70 -0.97 11.69
C SER A 574 2.43 -1.52 12.33
N LYS A 575 1.25 -1.01 11.94
CA LYS A 575 -0.04 -1.50 12.43
C LYS A 575 -0.32 -2.95 12.01
N TYR A 576 0.05 -3.32 10.78
CA TYR A 576 -0.33 -4.62 10.21
C TYR A 576 0.83 -5.63 10.08
N ASN A 577 2.09 -5.22 10.22
CA ASN A 577 3.26 -6.10 10.15
C ASN A 577 3.76 -6.54 11.55
N TRP A 578 2.93 -6.39 12.59
CA TRP A 578 3.20 -6.94 13.92
C TRP A 578 2.56 -8.33 14.08
N PRO A 579 3.21 -9.32 14.71
CA PRO A 579 2.54 -10.56 15.08
C PRO A 579 1.39 -10.29 16.08
N LEU A 580 0.14 -10.37 15.63
CA LEU A 580 -1.01 -10.46 16.53
C LEU A 580 -1.10 -11.91 17.03
N ASP A 581 -0.76 -12.10 18.31
CA ASP A 581 -0.78 -13.34 19.08
C ASP A 581 -0.18 -14.60 18.43
N LEU A 582 1.10 -14.83 18.75
CA LEU A 582 1.64 -16.17 18.96
C LEU A 582 1.45 -16.55 20.43
N GLN A 583 0.21 -16.55 20.92
CA GLN A 583 -0.13 -17.34 22.09
C GLN A 583 -0.65 -18.70 21.62
N ALA A 584 0.01 -19.72 22.14
CA ALA A 584 -0.26 -21.12 21.92
C ALA A 584 -1.72 -21.47 22.20
N LEU A 585 -2.26 -22.41 21.42
CA LEU A 585 -2.99 -23.50 22.03
C LEU A 585 -2.09 -24.14 23.11
N SER A 586 -2.25 -23.77 24.39
CA SER A 586 -2.07 -24.58 25.61
C SER A 586 -1.55 -23.80 26.84
N VAL A 587 -2.47 -23.61 27.79
CA VAL A 587 -2.36 -23.65 29.27
C VAL A 587 -1.64 -22.52 30.02
N ASP A 588 -2.49 -21.75 30.71
CA ASP A 588 -2.32 -21.00 31.96
C ASP A 588 -1.23 -19.91 32.05
N ASP A 589 -1.63 -18.68 31.73
CA ASP A 589 -1.09 -17.51 32.42
C ASP A 589 -2.23 -16.65 32.98
N PHE A 590 -2.04 -16.19 34.20
CA PHE A 590 -3.07 -15.70 35.12
C PHE A 590 -3.67 -14.34 34.69
N SER A 591 -4.62 -14.35 33.74
CA SER A 591 -5.76 -13.41 33.71
C SER A 591 -6.77 -13.74 32.58
N ASN A 592 -7.83 -14.43 32.96
CA ASN A 592 -9.23 -14.23 32.54
C ASN A 592 -9.65 -14.57 31.10
N LYS A 593 -10.02 -15.84 30.89
CA LYS A 593 -11.38 -16.37 30.62
C LYS A 593 -12.51 -15.46 30.07
N SER A 594 -12.26 -14.37 29.36
CA SER A 594 -13.36 -13.57 28.81
C SER A 594 -13.05 -12.92 27.47
N ASP A 595 -13.02 -13.72 26.42
CA ASP A 595 -13.27 -13.27 25.03
C ASP A 595 -14.64 -12.56 24.86
N ASN A 596 -15.43 -12.47 25.93
CA ASN A 596 -16.76 -11.90 26.00
C ASN A 596 -16.81 -10.52 26.70
N ILE A 597 -15.70 -9.97 27.21
CA ILE A 597 -15.68 -8.69 27.94
C ILE A 597 -14.62 -7.76 27.34
N LEU A 598 -15.05 -6.63 26.78
CA LEU A 598 -14.18 -5.57 26.24
C LEU A 598 -14.25 -4.32 27.11
N VAL A 599 -13.10 -3.68 27.36
CA VAL A 599 -13.00 -2.44 28.14
C VAL A 599 -12.22 -1.40 27.35
N TYR A 600 -12.86 -0.31 26.96
CA TYR A 600 -12.26 0.72 26.10
C TYR A 600 -12.85 2.13 26.34
N PRO A 601 -12.11 3.22 26.08
CA PRO A 601 -10.70 3.22 25.72
C PRO A 601 -9.83 2.75 26.90
N ASN A 602 -8.70 2.12 26.60
CA ASN A 602 -7.67 1.79 27.59
C ASN A 602 -6.31 1.97 26.89
N PRO A 603 -5.55 3.05 27.15
CA PRO A 603 -5.72 4.02 28.23
C PRO A 603 -6.97 4.91 28.13
N PHE A 604 -7.55 5.27 29.28
CA PHE A 604 -8.77 6.08 29.41
C PHE A 604 -8.51 7.49 29.94
N ASP A 605 -9.42 8.41 29.61
CA ASP A 605 -9.45 9.77 30.15
C ASP A 605 -10.36 9.81 31.38
N ASP A 606 -11.61 10.24 31.27
CA ASP A 606 -12.56 10.30 32.40
C ASP A 606 -13.64 9.22 32.35
N LYS A 607 -13.62 8.35 31.34
CA LYS A 607 -14.62 7.30 31.17
C LYS A 607 -14.07 6.05 30.50
N ILE A 608 -14.66 4.91 30.85
CA ILE A 608 -14.47 3.62 30.18
C ILE A 608 -15.82 3.07 29.75
N ILE A 609 -15.82 2.29 28.68
CA ILE A 609 -16.95 1.53 28.17
C ILE A 609 -16.65 0.06 28.44
N ILE A 610 -17.58 -0.63 29.06
CA ILE A 610 -17.52 -2.08 29.26
C ILE A 610 -18.58 -2.71 28.36
N SER A 611 -18.15 -3.58 27.46
CA SER A 611 -19.02 -4.30 26.54
C SER A 611 -18.97 -5.80 26.78
N PHE A 612 -20.15 -6.40 26.84
CA PHE A 612 -20.39 -7.83 26.95
C PHE A 612 -20.94 -8.36 25.62
N LYS A 613 -20.66 -9.64 25.31
CA LYS A 613 -21.22 -10.30 24.12
C LYS A 613 -22.74 -10.52 24.21
N GLU A 614 -23.24 -10.65 25.44
CA GLU A 614 -24.66 -10.84 25.76
C GLU A 614 -25.06 -9.97 26.96
N LYS A 615 -26.36 -9.73 27.13
CA LYS A 615 -26.88 -8.92 28.24
C LYS A 615 -26.47 -9.54 29.57
N THR A 616 -25.66 -8.83 30.34
CA THR A 616 -25.02 -9.36 31.55
C THR A 616 -25.36 -8.51 32.77
N ILE A 617 -25.59 -9.17 33.92
CA ILE A 617 -25.65 -8.52 35.23
C ILE A 617 -24.25 -8.60 35.83
N ALA A 618 -23.60 -7.45 36.02
CA ALA A 618 -22.25 -7.37 36.55
C ALA A 618 -22.15 -6.38 37.71
N GLU A 619 -21.44 -6.75 38.77
CA GLU A 619 -20.97 -5.83 39.80
C GLU A 619 -19.54 -5.42 39.48
N ILE A 620 -19.30 -4.11 39.49
CA ILE A 620 -18.08 -3.50 39.01
C ILE A 620 -17.41 -2.82 40.18
N HIS A 621 -16.14 -3.12 40.40
CA HIS A 621 -15.30 -2.45 41.38
C HIS A 621 -14.03 -1.97 40.70
N ILE A 622 -13.63 -0.72 40.91
CA ILE A 622 -12.37 -0.20 40.41
C ILE A 622 -11.48 0.13 41.60
N PHE A 623 -10.23 -0.31 41.57
CA PHE A 623 -9.24 -0.11 42.62
C PHE A 623 -7.99 0.60 42.09
N ASP A 624 -7.32 1.37 42.94
CA ASP A 624 -5.93 1.77 42.67
C ASP A 624 -4.94 0.62 42.89
N VAL A 625 -3.66 0.83 42.57
CA VAL A 625 -2.60 -0.18 42.74
C VAL A 625 -2.35 -0.58 44.20
N LEU A 626 -2.81 0.21 45.17
CA LEU A 626 -2.69 -0.08 46.60
C LEU A 626 -3.92 -0.85 47.12
N GLY A 627 -4.90 -1.15 46.25
CA GLY A 627 -6.11 -1.88 46.58
C GLY A 627 -7.22 -1.00 47.16
N LYS A 628 -7.09 0.33 47.14
CA LYS A 628 -8.15 1.23 47.58
C LYS A 628 -9.24 1.29 46.51
N GLN A 629 -10.49 1.01 46.89
CA GLN A 629 -11.62 1.09 45.97
C GLN A 629 -11.93 2.54 45.61
N ILE A 630 -11.92 2.82 44.31
CA ILE A 630 -12.22 4.10 43.67
C ILE A 630 -13.71 4.22 43.36
N LEU A 631 -14.30 3.16 42.81
CA LEU A 631 -15.69 3.13 42.36
C LEU A 631 -16.28 1.73 42.57
N ALA A 632 -17.57 1.67 42.90
CA ALA A 632 -18.35 0.45 42.80
C ALA A 632 -19.73 0.75 42.19
N THR A 633 -20.16 -0.05 41.23
CA THR A 633 -21.49 0.08 40.59
C THR A 633 -22.02 -1.28 40.13
N LYS A 634 -23.30 -1.34 39.78
CA LYS A 634 -23.96 -2.53 39.23
C LYS A 634 -24.65 -2.19 37.93
N ILE A 635 -24.48 -3.05 36.93
CA ILE A 635 -25.00 -2.82 35.58
C ILE A 635 -25.80 -4.02 35.08
N ILE A 636 -26.76 -3.77 34.19
CA ILE A 636 -27.60 -4.78 33.55
C ILE A 636 -27.77 -4.43 32.07
N ASN A 637 -26.72 -4.58 31.27
CA ASN A 637 -26.73 -4.17 29.85
C ASN A 637 -25.77 -5.00 29.00
N PHE A 638 -25.86 -4.85 27.66
CA PHE A 638 -24.86 -5.34 26.72
C PHE A 638 -23.60 -4.48 26.74
N THR A 639 -23.75 -3.17 26.92
CA THR A 639 -22.66 -2.21 26.97
C THR A 639 -23.04 -1.11 27.95
N GLU A 640 -22.11 -0.68 28.80
CA GLU A 640 -22.31 0.43 29.73
C GLU A 640 -21.12 1.39 29.70
N THR A 641 -21.39 2.69 29.77
CA THR A 641 -20.34 3.71 29.96
C THR A 641 -20.23 4.05 31.44
N ILE A 642 -19.01 4.04 31.96
CA ILE A 642 -18.69 4.35 33.35
C ILE A 642 -17.83 5.59 33.37
N ASP A 643 -18.37 6.66 33.95
CA ASP A 643 -17.61 7.86 34.24
C ASP A 643 -16.81 7.66 35.54
N LEU A 644 -15.49 7.80 35.43
CA LEU A 644 -14.57 7.78 36.56
C LEU A 644 -14.29 9.20 37.08
N PRO A 645 -13.90 9.36 38.36
CA PRO A 645 -13.57 10.67 38.90
C PRO A 645 -12.50 11.38 38.07
N LYS A 646 -12.78 12.62 37.64
CA LYS A 646 -11.87 13.41 36.79
C LYS A 646 -10.51 13.69 37.42
N GLN A 647 -10.42 13.59 38.75
CA GLN A 647 -9.22 13.89 39.54
C GLN A 647 -8.32 12.65 39.78
N LEU A 648 -8.59 11.52 39.12
CA LEU A 648 -7.70 10.36 39.19
C LEU A 648 -6.32 10.70 38.62
N GLN A 649 -5.27 10.34 39.36
CA GLN A 649 -3.89 10.48 38.91
C GLN A 649 -3.63 9.52 37.72
N SER A 650 -2.83 9.97 36.76
CA SER A 650 -2.31 9.13 35.68
C SER A 650 -1.60 7.91 36.26
N GLY A 651 -1.94 6.71 35.76
CA GLY A 651 -1.41 5.48 36.34
C GLY A 651 -2.29 4.25 36.10
N LEU A 652 -1.86 3.13 36.67
CA LEU A 652 -2.55 1.84 36.57
C LEU A 652 -3.68 1.75 37.61
N TYR A 653 -4.81 1.19 37.20
CA TYR A 653 -5.93 0.83 38.05
C TYR A 653 -6.39 -0.59 37.72
N ILE A 654 -7.10 -1.21 38.66
CA ILE A 654 -7.63 -2.58 38.53
C ILE A 654 -9.15 -2.50 38.48
N LEU A 655 -9.73 -2.94 37.36
CA LEU A 655 -11.15 -3.15 37.20
C LEU A 655 -11.50 -4.60 37.56
N GLU A 656 -12.30 -4.81 38.59
CA GLU A 656 -12.87 -6.09 38.98
C GLU A 656 -14.34 -6.16 38.57
N LEU A 657 -14.72 -7.26 37.92
CA LEU A 657 -16.06 -7.55 37.44
C LEU A 657 -16.54 -8.84 38.09
N LYS A 658 -17.62 -8.78 38.86
CA LYS A 658 -18.29 -9.97 39.41
C LYS A 658 -19.53 -10.25 38.60
N ILE A 659 -19.53 -11.38 37.90
CA ILE A 659 -20.61 -11.82 37.04
C ILE A 659 -21.01 -13.20 37.54
N ASN A 660 -22.24 -13.34 38.04
CA ASN A 660 -22.68 -14.54 38.74
C ASN A 660 -21.72 -14.89 39.91
N ASN A 661 -21.11 -16.09 39.90
CA ASN A 661 -20.14 -16.52 40.91
C ASN A 661 -18.67 -16.37 40.44
N GLU A 662 -18.43 -15.75 39.29
CA GLU A 662 -17.09 -15.56 38.74
C GLU A 662 -16.61 -14.11 38.92
N THR A 663 -15.31 -13.94 39.18
CA THR A 663 -14.67 -12.64 39.32
C THR A 663 -13.58 -12.50 38.26
N PHE A 664 -13.70 -11.48 37.43
CA PHE A 664 -12.73 -11.10 36.40
C PHE A 664 -12.00 -9.84 36.83
N ARG A 665 -10.71 -9.73 36.48
CA ARG A 665 -9.85 -8.59 36.78
C ARG A 665 -9.13 -8.12 35.52
N ILE A 666 -9.27 -6.84 35.21
CA ILE A 666 -8.76 -6.19 34.00
C ILE A 666 -7.92 -4.98 34.43
N LYS A 667 -6.73 -4.85 33.83
CA LYS A 667 -5.86 -3.68 34.04
C LYS A 667 -6.34 -2.53 33.15
N ILE A 668 -6.61 -1.38 33.74
CA ILE A 668 -6.97 -0.14 33.02
C ILE A 668 -5.99 0.98 33.36
N VAL A 669 -5.61 1.80 32.37
CA VAL A 669 -4.58 2.83 32.52
C VAL A 669 -5.22 4.21 32.34
N LYS A 670 -5.12 5.07 33.34
CA LYS A 670 -5.53 6.48 33.27
C LYS A 670 -4.41 7.28 32.60
N LYS A 671 -4.75 8.02 31.54
CA LYS A 671 -3.85 9.00 30.92
C LYS A 671 -3.53 10.14 31.88
#